data_AF-A0A969HCN6-F1
#
_entry.id   AF-A0A969HCN6-F1
#
_cell.length_a   1.000
_cell.length_b   1.000
_cell.length_c   1.000
_cell.angle_alpha   90.00
_cell.angle_beta   90.00
_cell.angle_gamma   90.00
#
_symmetry.space_group_name_H-M   'P 1'
#
loop_
_entity.id
_entity.type
_entity.pdbx_description
1 polymer ?
#
loop_
_entity_poly.entity_id
_entity_poly.type
_entity_poly.pdbx_seq_one_letter_code
_entity_poly.pdbx_strand_id
1 'polypeptide(L)'
;MRTRNFTTTHISRRMLLKSGAALFAGTLLSKFTNILNPTSSLTQANAFASNKSNLPEGVSQMPQQNRLAATNPIVEENLQPGSGDWQINNYTPEEIEGFASATSFNLGETINFFVNTSAPHFDLFVYRSGYYNGVGGRLLAEIRDLEGIVQPEPYYDWDTGLASCSHWTISHSLTIPEDWASGIYIAKLVRPDTGGENYILFVVRNDAHKADILFQQSVTTYQAYNDYYGKSLYNFNSVGCITVAETTRAVKVSFDRPYAAPQVYYGNTYFWSDFPMVFWLEAQGYDVVYSTNIDTHRSGKPEGPNKLLDHRVFLSVGHDEYWTQEMRDAITAARDAGVHLGFFSSNTGYWRVRLEPDPQTGEPERVLVCYKTSESGPADPSGHATNLWRDPQSVNNPENALIGVQYLGDNDTTFFPLRISAELAQDHLYRYTGLQEMQPGTYVDIGQRLVGWEWDAVTDNGHTPENLVILAASPVYGVMRDNPADYHYTPIEAGLAHTTRYVASSGAIVFAAGTNLWAWGLAQIEPDSRLQQITCNLLADMGVYPVTPDPLLILDSQELPRHQPQELFENTVYLSDTTPAPVILNLQQVVTGTTLTITWETETPTRGQIWIRQTMGAEEWLDPIVADSHHDDFVTSHQLTISNLLSYTTYSFRVAALDAQGKVSISAIGIFETQLSSVFSETKNTLKSVYRGVRCWLRVDNPLK
;
A
#
# COMPACT_ATOMS: atom_id res chain seq x y z
N MET A 1 2.55 33.86 -62.27
CA MET A 1 2.48 35.35 -62.21
C MET A 1 2.71 35.79 -60.76
N ARG A 2 3.80 36.56 -60.55
CA ARG A 2 4.06 37.59 -59.51
C ARG A 2 3.45 37.50 -58.09
N THR A 3 4.32 37.18 -57.12
CA THR A 3 4.79 37.98 -55.96
C THR A 3 3.85 38.60 -54.90
N ARG A 4 4.19 38.25 -53.64
CA ARG A 4 4.56 39.09 -52.47
C ARG A 4 3.54 39.47 -51.37
N ASN A 5 3.95 39.07 -50.15
CA ASN A 5 4.03 39.77 -48.86
C ASN A 5 2.75 40.22 -48.13
N PHE A 6 2.62 39.75 -46.88
CA PHE A 6 1.94 40.48 -45.80
C PHE A 6 2.90 40.70 -44.62
N THR A 7 2.94 41.95 -44.19
CA THR A 7 3.69 42.53 -43.07
C THR A 7 2.93 42.42 -41.76
N THR A 8 3.70 42.30 -40.68
CA THR A 8 3.35 42.43 -39.26
C THR A 8 2.88 43.82 -38.85
N THR A 9 1.95 43.90 -37.88
CA THR A 9 1.82 45.06 -36.97
C THR A 9 1.23 44.67 -35.60
N HIS A 10 1.97 45.03 -34.54
CA HIS A 10 1.56 45.03 -33.14
C HIS A 10 0.53 46.13 -32.83
N ILE A 11 -0.42 45.88 -31.92
CA ILE A 11 -1.16 46.93 -31.19
C ILE A 11 -1.25 46.57 -29.70
N SER A 12 -0.90 47.53 -28.85
CA SER A 12 -0.85 47.48 -27.38
C SER A 12 -2.04 48.19 -26.71
N ARG A 13 -2.51 47.61 -25.59
CA ARG A 13 -3.14 48.18 -24.37
C ARG A 13 -3.45 49.70 -24.30
N ARG A 14 -4.73 50.07 -24.09
CA ARG A 14 -5.35 50.68 -22.86
C ARG A 14 -6.63 51.51 -23.15
N MET A 15 -7.44 51.66 -22.08
CA MET A 15 -8.74 52.37 -21.90
C MET A 15 -9.97 51.59 -22.41
N LEU A 16 -11.05 51.36 -21.66
CA LEU A 16 -11.65 52.10 -20.53
C LEU A 16 -12.27 51.19 -19.45
N LEU A 17 -12.42 51.81 -18.28
CA LEU A 17 -12.82 51.31 -16.95
C LEU A 17 -14.25 51.80 -16.62
N LYS A 18 -14.92 51.09 -15.68
CA LYS A 18 -16.15 51.44 -14.92
C LYS A 18 -17.47 51.06 -15.64
N SER A 19 -18.44 50.35 -15.04
CA SER A 19 -18.96 50.41 -13.67
C SER A 19 -19.78 49.14 -13.36
N GLY A 20 -19.93 48.78 -12.07
CA GLY A 20 -21.09 47.99 -11.61
C GLY A 20 -20.82 46.64 -10.91
N ALA A 21 -20.09 46.65 -9.80
CA ALA A 21 -20.13 45.57 -8.81
C ALA A 21 -21.16 45.91 -7.71
N ALA A 22 -22.09 45.00 -7.42
CA ALA A 22 -22.63 44.74 -6.08
C ALA A 22 -23.60 43.52 -6.08
N LEU A 23 -23.49 42.72 -5.01
CA LEU A 23 -24.42 41.68 -4.50
C LEU A 23 -24.48 40.30 -5.20
N PHE A 24 -23.64 39.36 -4.75
CA PHE A 24 -24.02 38.32 -3.77
C PHE A 24 -22.76 37.51 -3.42
N ALA A 25 -22.14 37.82 -2.29
CA ALA A 25 -21.12 37.00 -1.64
C ALA A 25 -21.70 36.60 -0.27
N GLY A 26 -21.85 35.31 -0.04
CA GLY A 26 -22.32 34.75 1.22
C GLY A 26 -22.46 33.24 1.11
N THR A 27 -21.74 32.53 1.99
CA THR A 27 -21.76 31.08 2.26
C THR A 27 -21.29 30.13 1.15
N LEU A 28 -20.00 29.80 1.14
CA LEU A 28 -19.45 28.43 0.98
C LEU A 28 -17.90 28.46 0.97
N LEU A 29 -17.29 28.90 2.06
CA LEU A 29 -15.84 28.75 2.28
C LEU A 29 -15.56 28.82 3.79
N SER A 30 -16.02 27.81 4.52
CA SER A 30 -15.63 27.56 5.93
C SER A 30 -15.98 26.14 6.38
N LYS A 31 -15.50 25.12 5.66
CA LYS A 31 -15.40 23.73 6.16
C LYS A 31 -14.30 23.03 5.38
N PHE A 32 -13.03 23.29 5.70
CA PHE A 32 -11.86 22.42 5.47
C PHE A 32 -10.60 23.08 6.05
N THR A 33 -10.68 23.52 7.31
CA THR A 33 -9.54 23.89 8.16
C THR A 33 -10.06 23.90 9.59
N ASN A 34 -9.93 22.78 10.30
CA ASN A 34 -9.85 22.66 11.76
C ASN A 34 -10.13 21.21 12.18
N ILE A 35 -9.15 20.31 12.01
CA ILE A 35 -8.86 19.23 12.96
C ILE A 35 -7.32 19.06 12.92
N LEU A 36 -6.70 18.86 14.08
CA LEU A 36 -5.26 18.71 14.37
C LEU A 36 -4.51 19.99 14.80
N ASN A 37 -4.82 20.43 16.02
CA ASN A 37 -3.83 21.05 16.91
C ASN A 37 -3.94 20.31 18.26
N PRO A 38 -3.00 19.44 18.66
CA PRO A 38 -2.98 18.90 20.00
C PRO A 38 -2.13 19.82 20.88
N THR A 39 -2.68 20.96 21.30
CA THR A 39 -2.08 21.76 22.37
C THR A 39 -3.07 21.88 23.53
N SER A 40 -3.29 20.77 24.24
CA SER A 40 -3.87 20.81 25.59
C SER A 40 -3.71 19.47 26.34
N SER A 41 -2.48 19.11 26.70
CA SER A 41 -2.19 18.19 27.81
C SER A 41 -0.73 18.31 28.28
N LEU A 42 -0.20 19.54 28.35
CA LEU A 42 1.12 19.84 28.89
C LEU A 42 1.01 20.63 30.20
N THR A 43 0.38 20.05 31.22
CA THR A 43 0.44 20.58 32.60
C THR A 43 0.20 19.48 33.65
N GLN A 44 0.99 18.40 33.63
CA GLN A 44 1.24 17.60 34.84
C GLN A 44 2.43 16.62 34.68
N ALA A 45 3.58 17.12 34.23
CA ALA A 45 4.83 16.36 34.27
C ALA A 45 6.01 17.29 34.57
N ASN A 46 5.92 18.03 35.68
CA ASN A 46 7.04 18.83 36.20
C ASN A 46 6.91 18.93 37.72
N ALA A 47 7.15 17.81 38.42
CA ALA A 47 7.27 17.82 39.87
C ALA A 47 8.09 16.64 40.44
N PHE A 48 9.12 16.12 39.77
CA PHE A 48 10.09 15.22 40.41
C PHE A 48 11.50 15.39 39.82
N ALA A 49 12.07 16.59 40.01
CA ALA A 49 13.49 16.83 39.76
C ALA A 49 14.07 17.78 40.82
N SER A 50 14.12 17.33 42.07
CA SER A 50 15.10 17.84 43.05
C SER A 50 15.21 16.91 44.25
N ASN A 51 16.21 16.03 44.24
CA ASN A 51 17.03 15.72 45.41
C ASN A 51 18.16 14.75 45.01
N LYS A 52 19.31 15.32 44.64
CA LYS A 52 20.59 14.63 44.69
C LYS A 52 21.18 14.85 46.08
N SER A 53 21.22 13.82 46.93
CA SER A 53 22.32 13.53 47.86
C SER A 53 21.95 12.40 48.83
N ASN A 54 22.91 11.47 49.01
CA ASN A 54 22.98 10.33 49.94
C ASN A 54 22.69 8.95 49.32
N LEU A 55 23.73 8.35 48.74
CA LEU A 55 23.85 6.91 48.53
C LEU A 55 24.64 6.29 49.70
N PRO A 56 24.12 5.25 50.37
CA PRO A 56 24.95 4.25 51.02
C PRO A 56 25.26 3.11 50.04
N GLU A 57 26.48 2.58 50.14
CA GLU A 57 26.97 1.42 49.40
C GLU A 57 26.09 0.18 49.63
N GLY A 58 25.75 -0.50 48.55
CA GLY A 58 25.01 -1.76 48.56
C GLY A 58 24.73 -2.23 47.14
N VAL A 59 25.68 -2.99 46.57
CA VAL A 59 25.51 -3.66 45.29
C VAL A 59 24.38 -4.69 45.41
N SER A 60 23.23 -4.38 44.83
CA SER A 60 22.13 -5.31 44.62
C SER A 60 21.70 -5.25 43.16
N GLN A 61 21.60 -6.42 42.55
CA GLN A 61 21.42 -6.68 41.11
C GLN A 61 20.30 -5.83 40.48
N MET A 62 20.61 -5.15 39.38
CA MET A 62 19.60 -4.48 38.54
C MET A 62 18.76 -5.51 37.75
N PRO A 63 17.43 -5.32 37.61
CA PRO A 63 16.56 -6.27 36.92
C PRO A 63 16.89 -6.41 35.43
N GLN A 64 16.67 -7.59 34.88
CA GLN A 64 16.98 -8.00 33.50
C GLN A 64 16.38 -7.10 32.41
N GLN A 65 15.25 -6.42 32.68
CA GLN A 65 14.62 -5.42 31.79
C GLN A 65 15.53 -4.23 31.48
N ASN A 66 16.30 -3.72 32.44
CA ASN A 66 17.24 -2.60 32.19
C ASN A 66 18.48 -2.99 31.39
N ARG A 67 18.77 -4.31 31.24
CA ARG A 67 19.86 -4.79 30.38
C ARG A 67 19.42 -5.01 28.94
N LEU A 68 18.17 -5.38 28.70
CA LEU A 68 17.59 -5.53 27.36
C LEU A 68 17.38 -4.15 26.67
N ALA A 69 17.01 -3.12 27.43
CA ALA A 69 16.91 -1.75 26.94
C ALA A 69 18.26 -1.13 26.53
N ALA A 70 19.38 -1.61 27.07
CA ALA A 70 20.72 -1.12 26.77
C ALA A 70 21.37 -1.81 25.54
N THR A 71 20.62 -2.66 24.82
CA THR A 71 21.12 -3.41 23.65
C THR A 71 20.19 -3.37 22.43
N ASN A 72 18.99 -2.78 22.53
CA ASN A 72 18.08 -2.64 21.40
C ASN A 72 18.35 -1.30 20.68
N PRO A 73 18.90 -1.30 19.45
CA PRO A 73 19.21 -0.08 18.72
C PRO A 73 18.00 0.83 18.47
N ILE A 74 16.79 0.26 18.37
CA ILE A 74 15.56 1.02 18.16
C ILE A 74 15.19 1.85 19.40
N VAL A 75 15.41 1.30 20.60
CA VAL A 75 15.15 2.04 21.85
C VAL A 75 16.13 3.21 21.97
N GLU A 76 17.41 2.99 21.64
CA GLU A 76 18.42 4.05 21.64
C GLU A 76 18.14 5.14 20.59
N GLU A 77 17.73 4.73 19.38
CA GLU A 77 17.37 5.66 18.31
C GLU A 77 16.13 6.49 18.67
N ASN A 78 15.14 5.90 19.36
CA ASN A 78 13.94 6.62 19.80
C ASN A 78 14.18 7.65 20.91
N LEU A 79 15.33 7.61 21.61
CA LEU A 79 15.73 8.66 22.56
C LEU A 79 16.22 9.94 21.85
N GLN A 80 16.48 9.84 20.55
CA GLN A 80 16.95 10.96 19.76
C GLN A 80 15.81 11.94 19.41
N PRO A 81 16.11 13.24 19.22
CA PRO A 81 15.09 14.20 18.81
C PRO A 81 14.58 13.90 17.40
N GLY A 82 13.26 13.81 17.25
CA GLY A 82 12.58 13.75 15.96
C GLY A 82 12.44 15.13 15.29
N SER A 83 12.14 15.14 14.00
CA SER A 83 11.73 16.32 13.22
C SER A 83 10.56 15.96 12.32
N GLY A 84 9.55 16.83 12.19
CA GLY A 84 8.43 16.65 11.27
C GLY A 84 8.74 17.11 9.83
N ASP A 85 9.90 17.72 9.60
CA ASP A 85 10.27 18.35 8.33
C ASP A 85 10.52 17.33 7.19
N TRP A 86 10.50 16.04 7.54
CA TRP A 86 10.49 14.96 6.54
C TRP A 86 9.25 15.02 5.65
N GLN A 87 8.13 15.58 6.13
CA GLN A 87 6.88 15.67 5.37
C GLN A 87 6.99 16.66 4.19
N ILE A 88 6.49 16.27 3.01
CA ILE A 88 6.37 17.15 1.84
C ILE A 88 5.20 18.11 2.04
N ASN A 89 5.49 19.40 1.86
CA ASN A 89 4.56 20.52 1.84
C ASN A 89 4.21 20.97 0.41
N ASN A 90 5.14 20.80 -0.55
CA ASN A 90 4.95 21.25 -1.93
C ASN A 90 5.52 20.23 -2.93
N TYR A 91 4.74 19.19 -3.20
CA TYR A 91 5.11 18.15 -4.14
C TYR A 91 5.15 18.67 -5.60
N THR A 92 6.33 18.63 -6.23
CA THR A 92 6.51 19.08 -7.62
C THR A 92 7.40 18.11 -8.43
N PRO A 93 6.87 16.95 -8.84
CA PRO A 93 7.67 15.92 -9.54
C PRO A 93 8.17 16.36 -10.91
N GLU A 94 7.50 17.33 -11.53
CA GLU A 94 7.94 17.94 -12.80
C GLU A 94 9.12 18.92 -12.61
N GLU A 95 9.40 19.35 -11.38
CA GLU A 95 10.44 20.33 -11.07
C GLU A 95 11.71 19.72 -10.47
N ILE A 96 11.56 18.66 -9.68
CA ILE A 96 12.66 17.91 -9.05
C ILE A 96 12.24 16.46 -8.79
N GLU A 97 13.09 15.52 -9.18
CA GLU A 97 12.86 14.09 -9.04
C GLU A 97 14.18 13.33 -8.93
N GLY A 98 14.15 12.10 -8.41
CA GLY A 98 15.35 11.30 -8.34
C GLY A 98 15.12 9.87 -7.88
N PHE A 99 16.20 9.09 -7.89
CA PHE A 99 16.24 7.73 -7.37
C PHE A 99 17.62 7.42 -6.79
N ALA A 100 17.72 6.29 -6.08
CA ALA A 100 18.96 5.78 -5.51
C ALA A 100 19.49 4.57 -6.29
N SER A 101 20.81 4.34 -6.26
CA SER A 101 21.47 3.23 -6.97
C SER A 101 21.01 1.82 -6.58
N ALA A 102 20.31 1.66 -5.46
CA ALA A 102 19.72 0.41 -5.00
C ALA A 102 18.49 0.69 -4.13
N THR A 103 17.66 -0.33 -3.88
CA THR A 103 16.49 -0.22 -2.98
C THR A 103 16.89 -0.33 -1.51
N SER A 104 18.03 -0.94 -1.22
CA SER A 104 18.55 -1.14 0.13
C SER A 104 20.07 -1.19 0.15
N PHE A 105 20.64 -0.78 1.28
CA PHE A 105 22.07 -0.64 1.50
C PHE A 105 22.41 -1.05 2.93
N ASN A 106 23.49 -1.79 3.14
CA ASN A 106 23.99 -2.11 4.47
C ASN A 106 24.84 -0.95 5.04
N LEU A 107 25.09 -0.99 6.35
CA LEU A 107 26.05 -0.08 6.99
C LEU A 107 27.41 -0.11 6.28
N GLY A 108 28.01 1.06 6.09
CA GLY A 108 29.26 1.23 5.34
C GLY A 108 29.13 1.19 3.81
N GLU A 109 28.00 0.77 3.25
CA GLU A 109 27.76 0.84 1.80
C GLU A 109 27.50 2.29 1.36
N THR A 110 27.67 2.54 0.06
CA THR A 110 27.51 3.88 -0.52
C THR A 110 26.26 3.96 -1.38
N ILE A 111 25.43 4.95 -1.07
CA ILE A 111 24.27 5.35 -1.86
C ILE A 111 24.73 6.35 -2.90
N ASN A 112 24.40 6.12 -4.18
CA ASN A 112 24.47 7.16 -5.19
C ASN A 112 23.06 7.69 -5.46
N PHE A 113 22.89 9.00 -5.33
CA PHE A 113 21.66 9.70 -5.65
C PHE A 113 21.75 10.30 -7.06
N PHE A 114 20.72 10.04 -7.86
CA PHE A 114 20.56 10.58 -9.21
C PHE A 114 19.37 11.53 -9.18
N VAL A 115 19.61 12.82 -9.39
CA VAL A 115 18.58 13.86 -9.30
C VAL A 115 18.50 14.59 -10.64
N ASN A 116 17.28 14.77 -11.12
CA ASN A 116 16.94 15.57 -12.30
C ASN A 116 16.24 16.85 -11.84
N THR A 117 16.80 18.00 -12.18
CA THR A 117 16.16 19.30 -11.96
C THR A 117 16.73 20.37 -12.88
N SER A 118 15.90 21.35 -13.22
CA SER A 118 16.32 22.57 -13.94
C SER A 118 16.79 23.69 -13.01
N ALA A 119 16.65 23.53 -11.69
CA ALA A 119 17.21 24.46 -10.72
C ALA A 119 18.74 24.48 -10.80
N PRO A 120 19.41 25.63 -10.61
CA PRO A 120 20.86 25.67 -10.53
C PRO A 120 21.39 24.92 -9.29
N HIS A 121 20.61 24.92 -8.20
CA HIS A 121 20.96 24.24 -6.95
C HIS A 121 19.72 23.63 -6.29
N PHE A 122 19.92 22.55 -5.53
CA PHE A 122 18.92 21.94 -4.67
C PHE A 122 19.55 21.48 -3.34
N ASP A 123 18.70 21.24 -2.34
CA ASP A 123 19.08 20.65 -1.05
C ASP A 123 18.57 19.21 -0.96
N LEU A 124 19.32 18.34 -0.28
CA LEU A 124 18.97 16.96 0.04
C LEU A 124 19.05 16.75 1.56
N PHE A 125 17.93 16.33 2.14
CA PHE A 125 17.82 16.02 3.57
C PHE A 125 17.54 14.54 3.76
N VAL A 126 18.37 13.84 4.54
CA VAL A 126 18.16 12.42 4.83
C VAL A 126 17.48 12.28 6.18
N TYR A 127 16.30 11.66 6.18
CA TYR A 127 15.56 11.30 7.38
C TYR A 127 15.49 9.79 7.53
N ARG A 128 15.59 9.30 8.77
CA ARG A 128 15.15 7.96 9.16
C ARG A 128 13.70 8.06 9.61
N SER A 129 12.79 7.31 8.99
CA SER A 129 11.39 7.22 9.45
C SER A 129 11.30 6.31 10.69
N GLY A 130 10.33 6.57 11.57
CA GLY A 130 10.23 5.86 12.85
C GLY A 130 9.34 6.57 13.87
N TYR A 131 9.37 6.14 15.13
CA TYR A 131 8.47 6.69 16.17
C TYR A 131 8.85 8.11 16.65
N TYR A 132 10.06 8.27 17.19
CA TYR A 132 10.62 9.54 17.70
C TYR A 132 9.64 10.39 18.52
N ASN A 133 9.07 9.81 19.58
CA ASN A 133 8.07 10.48 20.45
C ASN A 133 6.85 11.02 19.67
N GLY A 134 6.47 10.31 18.61
CA GLY A 134 5.29 10.59 17.81
C GLY A 134 5.52 11.50 16.60
N VAL A 135 6.75 11.91 16.33
CA VAL A 135 7.07 12.86 15.25
C VAL A 135 7.19 12.19 13.87
N GLY A 136 7.47 10.89 13.82
CA GLY A 136 7.45 10.13 12.56
C GLY A 136 8.77 10.07 11.79
N GLY A 137 9.77 10.87 12.17
CA GLY A 137 11.09 10.83 11.54
C GLY A 137 12.14 11.63 12.29
N ARG A 138 13.41 11.39 11.95
CA ARG A 138 14.58 12.09 12.48
C ARG A 138 15.52 12.46 11.35
N LEU A 139 15.98 13.70 11.37
CA LEU A 139 16.97 14.22 10.41
C LEU A 139 18.36 13.68 10.76
N LEU A 140 19.01 12.98 9.83
CA LEU A 140 20.36 12.43 10.00
C LEU A 140 21.43 13.13 9.17
N ALA A 141 21.05 13.71 8.02
CA ALA A 141 22.00 14.46 7.20
C ALA A 141 21.34 15.63 6.48
N GLU A 142 22.06 16.73 6.40
CA GLU A 142 21.72 17.89 5.57
C GLU A 142 22.84 18.10 4.55
N ILE A 143 22.51 17.98 3.26
CA ILE A 143 23.42 18.29 2.17
C ILE A 143 22.79 19.42 1.38
N ARG A 144 23.41 20.60 1.42
CA ARG A 144 22.87 21.83 0.82
C ARG A 144 23.67 22.25 -0.40
N ASP A 145 23.02 23.06 -1.23
CA ASP A 145 23.66 23.73 -2.37
C ASP A 145 24.26 22.74 -3.40
N LEU A 146 23.64 21.56 -3.56
CA LEU A 146 24.03 20.59 -4.57
C LEU A 146 23.75 21.15 -5.96
N GLU A 147 24.69 20.96 -6.89
CA GLU A 147 24.53 21.38 -8.28
C GLU A 147 23.35 20.64 -8.93
N GLY A 148 22.39 21.39 -9.45
CA GLY A 148 21.26 20.85 -10.18
C GLY A 148 21.63 20.50 -11.62
N ILE A 149 21.21 19.32 -12.06
CA ILE A 149 21.52 18.78 -13.38
C ILE A 149 20.21 18.42 -14.08
N VAL A 150 20.02 18.94 -15.30
CA VAL A 150 19.00 18.40 -16.20
C VAL A 150 19.54 17.10 -16.78
N GLN A 151 18.99 15.99 -16.32
CA GLN A 151 19.42 14.65 -16.73
C GLN A 151 18.89 14.31 -18.12
N PRO A 152 19.54 13.40 -18.86
CA PRO A 152 19.04 12.93 -20.15
C PRO A 152 17.70 12.20 -20.02
N GLU A 153 16.94 12.17 -21.12
CA GLU A 153 15.70 11.39 -21.21
C GLU A 153 15.95 9.91 -20.93
N PRO A 154 15.01 9.18 -20.30
CA PRO A 154 15.17 7.76 -20.01
C PRO A 154 15.43 6.93 -21.28
N TYR A 155 16.22 5.86 -21.15
CA TYR A 155 16.27 4.80 -22.14
C TYR A 155 14.89 4.14 -22.19
N TYR A 156 14.30 4.07 -23.38
CA TYR A 156 12.95 3.55 -23.56
C TYR A 156 12.92 2.41 -24.58
N ASP A 157 12.39 1.25 -24.16
CA ASP A 157 12.09 0.13 -25.05
C ASP A 157 10.59 0.10 -25.35
N TRP A 158 10.25 0.42 -26.60
CA TRP A 158 8.87 0.49 -27.07
C TRP A 158 8.16 -0.86 -27.10
N ASP A 159 8.90 -1.96 -27.29
CA ASP A 159 8.30 -3.29 -27.37
C ASP A 159 7.88 -3.75 -25.98
N THR A 160 8.67 -3.47 -24.94
CA THR A 160 8.37 -3.92 -23.57
C THR A 160 7.72 -2.86 -22.68
N GLY A 161 7.81 -1.58 -23.04
CA GLY A 161 7.40 -0.44 -22.22
C GLY A 161 8.41 -0.04 -21.14
N LEU A 162 9.61 -0.64 -21.13
CA LEU A 162 10.66 -0.34 -20.15
C LEU A 162 11.15 1.10 -20.31
N ALA A 163 11.11 1.87 -19.22
CA ALA A 163 11.80 3.15 -19.09
C ALA A 163 12.88 3.01 -17.99
N SER A 164 14.13 3.35 -18.31
CA SER A 164 15.25 3.30 -17.37
C SER A 164 16.10 4.58 -17.43
N CYS A 165 16.33 5.19 -16.28
CA CYS A 165 17.19 6.36 -16.08
C CYS A 165 18.62 5.96 -15.64
N SER A 166 19.00 4.69 -15.80
CA SER A 166 20.28 4.14 -15.31
C SER A 166 21.55 4.84 -15.84
N HIS A 167 21.42 5.65 -16.89
CA HIS A 167 22.51 6.43 -17.47
C HIS A 167 22.55 7.90 -16.99
N TRP A 168 21.70 8.27 -16.01
CA TRP A 168 21.80 9.55 -15.31
C TRP A 168 23.15 9.67 -14.61
N THR A 169 23.65 10.89 -14.54
CA THR A 169 24.89 11.20 -13.82
C THR A 169 24.62 11.30 -12.33
N ILE A 170 25.55 10.81 -11.50
CA ILE A 170 25.45 10.87 -10.04
C ILE A 170 25.45 12.34 -9.62
N SER A 171 24.43 12.75 -8.86
CA SER A 171 24.32 14.09 -8.28
C SER A 171 25.03 14.18 -6.93
N HIS A 172 24.94 13.12 -6.12
CA HIS A 172 25.61 13.04 -4.82
C HIS A 172 25.84 11.59 -4.40
N SER A 173 26.90 11.33 -3.62
CA SER A 173 27.17 10.03 -3.01
C SER A 173 27.25 10.17 -1.50
N LEU A 174 26.60 9.27 -0.78
CA LEU A 174 26.60 9.20 0.68
C LEU A 174 27.00 7.79 1.13
N THR A 175 28.13 7.66 1.83
CA THR A 175 28.47 6.43 2.54
C THR A 175 27.68 6.37 3.84
N ILE A 176 26.94 5.28 4.07
CA ILE A 176 26.11 5.09 5.25
C ILE A 176 27.01 4.96 6.49
N PRO A 177 26.88 5.87 7.47
CA PRO A 177 27.61 5.76 8.73
C PRO A 177 27.30 4.47 9.48
N GLU A 178 28.32 3.89 10.12
CA GLU A 178 28.21 2.63 10.89
C GLU A 178 27.33 2.75 12.15
N ASP A 179 27.01 3.96 12.58
CA ASP A 179 26.18 4.26 13.76
C ASP A 179 24.71 4.53 13.41
N TRP A 180 24.32 4.44 12.14
CA TRP A 180 22.93 4.53 11.74
C TRP A 180 22.16 3.25 12.13
N ALA A 181 20.97 3.42 12.71
CA ALA A 181 20.07 2.30 12.97
C ALA A 181 19.45 1.77 11.67
N SER A 182 19.26 0.46 11.54
CA SER A 182 18.49 -0.09 10.42
C SER A 182 17.09 0.53 10.36
N GLY A 183 16.57 0.83 9.17
CA GLY A 183 15.33 1.57 9.03
C GLY A 183 14.92 1.81 7.58
N ILE A 184 13.74 2.39 7.41
CA ILE A 184 13.29 2.95 6.14
C ILE A 184 13.61 4.44 6.14
N TYR A 185 14.31 4.89 5.10
CA TYR A 185 14.88 6.22 4.99
C TYR A 185 14.27 7.00 3.83
N ILE A 186 14.25 8.31 4.01
CA ILE A 186 13.69 9.30 3.09
C ILE A 186 14.80 10.29 2.77
N ALA A 187 15.26 10.35 1.52
CA ALA A 187 15.98 11.52 1.03
C ALA A 187 14.95 12.50 0.47
N LYS A 188 14.70 13.58 1.21
CA LYS A 188 13.84 14.67 0.78
C LYS A 188 14.64 15.66 -0.05
N LEU A 189 14.28 15.78 -1.31
CA LEU A 189 14.81 16.75 -2.25
C LEU A 189 14.02 18.05 -2.11
N VAL A 190 14.70 19.19 -2.02
CA VAL A 190 14.08 20.51 -1.87
C VAL A 190 14.72 21.50 -2.82
N ARG A 191 13.91 22.23 -3.57
CA ARG A 191 14.32 23.38 -4.38
C ARG A 191 14.18 24.67 -3.57
N PRO A 192 15.28 25.35 -3.16
CA PRO A 192 15.16 26.58 -2.39
C PRO A 192 14.55 27.76 -3.16
N ASP A 193 14.57 27.71 -4.50
CA ASP A 193 14.09 28.78 -5.38
C ASP A 193 12.56 28.78 -5.56
N THR A 194 11.94 27.61 -5.66
CA THR A 194 10.47 27.44 -5.80
C THR A 194 9.80 26.88 -4.55
N GLY A 195 10.57 26.29 -3.64
CA GLY A 195 10.06 25.46 -2.54
C GLY A 195 9.56 24.09 -3.01
N GLY A 196 9.87 23.66 -4.23
CA GLY A 196 9.46 22.36 -4.77
C GLY A 196 10.14 21.18 -4.07
N GLU A 197 9.41 20.10 -3.81
CA GLU A 197 9.88 18.96 -3.01
C GLU A 197 9.53 17.61 -3.63
N ASN A 198 10.38 16.61 -3.39
CA ASN A 198 10.15 15.21 -3.78
C ASN A 198 10.93 14.25 -2.86
N TYR A 199 10.64 12.95 -2.91
CA TYR A 199 11.32 11.92 -2.12
C TYR A 199 12.10 10.93 -2.97
N ILE A 200 13.15 10.39 -2.36
CA ILE A 200 13.75 9.11 -2.71
C ILE A 200 13.66 8.22 -1.47
N LEU A 201 13.02 7.05 -1.59
CA LEU A 201 12.92 6.06 -0.53
C LEU A 201 14.00 5.00 -0.69
N PHE A 202 14.60 4.57 0.44
CA PHE A 202 15.55 3.46 0.47
C PHE A 202 15.58 2.84 1.88
N VAL A 203 16.06 1.60 1.97
CA VAL A 203 16.26 0.92 3.26
C VAL A 203 17.73 0.94 3.64
N VAL A 204 18.01 1.24 4.92
CA VAL A 204 19.31 0.97 5.52
C VAL A 204 19.19 -0.33 6.31
N ARG A 205 19.93 -1.36 5.90
CA ARG A 205 20.02 -2.65 6.56
C ARG A 205 21.07 -2.61 7.66
N ASN A 206 21.02 -3.61 8.54
CA ASN A 206 22.13 -3.94 9.44
C ASN A 206 22.28 -5.46 9.46
N ASP A 207 22.98 -6.00 8.45
CA ASP A 207 23.08 -7.44 8.21
C ASP A 207 23.87 -8.19 9.32
N ALA A 208 24.53 -7.46 10.21
CA ALA A 208 25.26 -8.00 11.35
C ALA A 208 24.39 -8.13 12.61
N HIS A 209 23.30 -7.37 12.70
CA HIS A 209 22.40 -7.38 13.85
C HIS A 209 21.29 -8.41 13.67
N LYS A 210 21.32 -9.46 14.49
CA LYS A 210 20.31 -10.52 14.50
C LYS A 210 19.13 -10.14 15.38
N ALA A 211 18.38 -9.12 14.94
CA ALA A 211 17.18 -8.69 15.65
C ALA A 211 16.12 -9.79 15.69
N ASP A 212 15.19 -9.68 16.64
CA ASP A 212 14.08 -10.63 16.75
C ASP A 212 13.15 -10.57 15.51
N ILE A 213 12.90 -9.38 14.96
CA ILE A 213 12.03 -9.14 13.81
C ILE A 213 12.82 -8.66 12.59
N LEU A 214 12.58 -9.29 11.44
CA LEU A 214 12.92 -8.76 10.11
C LEU A 214 11.66 -8.22 9.43
N PHE A 215 11.62 -6.92 9.19
CA PHE A 215 10.56 -6.25 8.42
C PHE A 215 10.97 -6.12 6.96
N GLN A 216 10.14 -6.62 6.05
CA GLN A 216 10.33 -6.49 4.60
C GLN A 216 9.47 -5.36 4.02
N GLN A 217 10.11 -4.45 3.28
CA GLN A 217 9.44 -3.48 2.43
C GLN A 217 9.19 -4.03 1.01
N SER A 218 7.97 -3.82 0.50
CA SER A 218 7.44 -4.44 -0.72
C SER A 218 7.79 -3.69 -2.01
N VAL A 219 9.08 -3.42 -2.25
CA VAL A 219 9.54 -2.53 -3.34
C VAL A 219 9.22 -3.04 -4.76
N THR A 220 9.09 -4.37 -4.97
CA THR A 220 8.59 -4.89 -6.26
C THR A 220 7.16 -4.46 -6.56
N THR A 221 6.27 -4.43 -5.55
CA THR A 221 4.91 -3.91 -5.72
C THR A 221 4.93 -2.42 -6.03
N TYR A 222 5.72 -1.64 -5.27
CA TYR A 222 5.84 -0.20 -5.52
C TYR A 222 6.27 0.06 -6.98
N GLN A 223 7.21 -0.75 -7.46
CA GLN A 223 7.75 -0.64 -8.80
C GLN A 223 6.80 -1.15 -9.90
N ALA A 224 6.00 -2.18 -9.62
CA ALA A 224 4.98 -2.69 -10.53
C ALA A 224 3.89 -1.65 -10.82
N TYR A 225 3.53 -0.85 -9.81
CA TYR A 225 2.53 0.22 -9.92
C TYR A 225 3.10 1.57 -10.35
N ASN A 226 4.42 1.77 -10.24
CA ASN A 226 5.09 3.00 -10.65
C ASN A 226 4.88 3.28 -12.15
N ASP A 227 4.10 4.29 -12.49
CA ASP A 227 3.81 4.70 -13.87
C ASP A 227 4.78 5.75 -14.40
N TYR A 228 5.96 5.92 -13.78
CA TYR A 228 7.00 6.82 -14.27
C TYR A 228 7.22 6.66 -15.78
N TYR A 229 7.21 7.78 -16.50
CA TYR A 229 7.26 7.85 -17.96
C TYR A 229 6.03 7.25 -18.68
N GLY A 230 4.89 7.19 -18.00
CA GLY A 230 3.59 6.78 -18.52
C GLY A 230 3.37 5.27 -18.63
N LYS A 231 4.21 4.45 -17.98
CA LYS A 231 4.13 2.98 -18.03
C LYS A 231 4.35 2.33 -16.67
N SER A 232 3.42 1.47 -16.28
CA SER A 232 3.49 0.52 -15.19
C SER A 232 3.14 -0.90 -15.69
N LEU A 233 3.08 -1.89 -14.80
CA LEU A 233 2.60 -3.24 -15.15
C LEU A 233 1.06 -3.33 -15.28
N TYR A 234 0.33 -2.21 -15.16
CA TYR A 234 -1.14 -2.18 -15.24
C TYR A 234 -1.64 -1.32 -16.41
N ASN A 235 -2.75 -1.76 -17.02
CA ASN A 235 -3.39 -1.04 -18.12
C ASN A 235 -3.98 0.30 -17.67
N PHE A 236 -4.65 0.31 -16.52
CA PHE A 236 -5.29 1.52 -15.98
C PHE A 236 -4.27 2.60 -15.62
N ASN A 237 -3.05 2.19 -15.25
CA ASN A 237 -1.94 3.06 -14.89
C ASN A 237 -0.85 3.07 -15.97
N SER A 238 -1.25 2.96 -17.24
CA SER A 238 -0.35 3.05 -18.39
C SER A 238 -0.99 3.75 -19.58
N VAL A 239 -0.21 4.57 -20.27
CA VAL A 239 -0.62 5.34 -21.44
C VAL A 239 0.33 5.11 -22.62
N GLY A 240 -0.02 5.63 -23.80
CA GLY A 240 0.85 5.55 -24.98
C GLY A 240 0.66 4.27 -25.80
N CYS A 241 1.74 3.78 -26.41
CA CYS A 241 1.68 2.67 -27.38
C CYS A 241 1.44 1.31 -26.73
N ILE A 242 0.80 0.42 -27.47
CA ILE A 242 0.64 -0.99 -27.08
C ILE A 242 2.02 -1.66 -27.07
N THR A 243 2.29 -2.46 -26.04
CA THR A 243 3.53 -3.24 -25.89
C THR A 243 3.31 -4.68 -26.36
N VAL A 244 4.31 -5.54 -26.18
CA VAL A 244 4.17 -7.00 -26.37
C VAL A 244 3.08 -7.63 -25.50
N ALA A 245 2.57 -6.95 -24.47
CA ALA A 245 1.40 -7.39 -23.69
C ALA A 245 0.08 -7.37 -24.48
N GLU A 246 0.09 -6.86 -25.72
CA GLU A 246 -1.08 -6.59 -26.55
C GLU A 246 -2.03 -5.51 -25.97
N THR A 247 -1.60 -4.84 -24.91
CA THR A 247 -2.29 -3.73 -24.24
C THR A 247 -1.33 -2.57 -23.95
N THR A 248 -1.79 -1.51 -23.28
CA THR A 248 -0.96 -0.34 -22.95
C THR A 248 0.03 -0.57 -21.81
N ARG A 249 -0.10 -1.61 -20.98
CA ARG A 249 0.84 -1.87 -19.88
C ARG A 249 2.24 -2.21 -20.36
N ALA A 250 3.25 -1.96 -19.54
CA ALA A 250 4.56 -2.54 -19.73
C ALA A 250 4.59 -4.01 -19.27
N VAL A 251 5.58 -4.76 -19.75
CA VAL A 251 5.96 -6.08 -19.20
C VAL A 251 7.28 -6.03 -18.43
N LYS A 252 7.97 -4.89 -18.48
CA LYS A 252 9.23 -4.63 -17.77
C LYS A 252 9.24 -3.24 -17.16
N VAL A 253 9.70 -3.11 -15.92
CA VAL A 253 9.83 -1.83 -15.20
C VAL A 253 11.16 -1.76 -14.43
N SER A 254 11.85 -0.61 -14.48
CA SER A 254 13.21 -0.44 -13.94
C SER A 254 13.23 0.19 -12.54
N PHE A 255 14.00 -0.36 -11.60
CA PHE A 255 14.30 0.30 -10.31
C PHE A 255 15.20 1.53 -10.46
N ASP A 256 15.86 1.71 -11.61
CA ASP A 256 16.66 2.89 -11.93
C ASP A 256 15.78 4.01 -12.51
N ARG A 257 14.71 4.39 -11.81
CA ARG A 257 13.84 5.53 -12.16
C ARG A 257 13.15 6.09 -10.91
N PRO A 258 12.75 7.37 -10.90
CA PRO A 258 11.98 7.94 -9.80
C PRO A 258 10.67 7.19 -9.55
N TYR A 259 10.21 7.17 -8.30
CA TYR A 259 8.84 6.77 -8.00
C TYR A 259 7.88 7.86 -8.45
N ALA A 260 6.84 7.49 -9.19
CA ALA A 260 5.70 8.37 -9.39
C ALA A 260 4.94 8.51 -8.07
N ALA A 261 4.83 9.73 -7.56
CA ALA A 261 3.97 10.04 -6.40
C ALA A 261 4.31 9.25 -5.11
N PRO A 262 5.58 9.18 -4.67
CA PRO A 262 5.99 8.39 -3.49
C PRO A 262 5.34 8.84 -2.17
N GLN A 263 4.80 10.05 -2.14
CA GLN A 263 4.10 10.65 -1.01
C GLN A 263 2.57 10.57 -1.13
N VAL A 264 2.03 10.13 -2.27
CA VAL A 264 0.58 10.05 -2.44
C VAL A 264 0.07 8.79 -1.77
N TYR A 265 -1.01 8.97 -1.00
CA TYR A 265 -1.82 7.93 -0.37
C TYR A 265 -2.58 7.08 -1.39
N TYR A 266 -1.88 6.55 -2.40
CA TYR A 266 -2.34 5.38 -3.14
C TYR A 266 -1.89 4.14 -2.38
N GLY A 267 -2.74 3.13 -2.38
CA GLY A 267 -2.60 1.90 -1.59
C GLY A 267 -1.18 1.34 -1.49
N ASN A 268 -0.44 1.41 -2.59
CA ASN A 268 0.82 0.70 -2.83
C ASN A 268 2.07 1.50 -2.43
N THR A 269 1.98 2.35 -1.41
CA THR A 269 3.10 3.20 -0.96
C THR A 269 3.38 3.04 0.54
N TYR A 270 4.64 3.31 0.90
CA TYR A 270 5.16 3.19 2.26
C TYR A 270 4.34 3.96 3.30
N PHE A 271 4.03 5.23 3.05
CA PHE A 271 3.38 6.09 4.04
C PHE A 271 1.92 5.73 4.31
N TRP A 272 1.27 5.06 3.35
CA TRP A 272 -0.13 4.67 3.48
C TRP A 272 -0.30 3.35 4.20
N SER A 273 0.53 2.34 3.91
CA SER A 273 0.28 0.96 4.34
C SER A 273 1.32 0.45 5.35
N ASP A 274 2.61 0.65 5.10
CA ASP A 274 3.69 0.14 5.94
C ASP A 274 3.99 1.02 7.18
N PHE A 275 4.01 2.35 7.00
CA PHE A 275 4.48 3.30 8.02
C PHE A 275 3.78 3.18 9.38
N PRO A 276 2.45 2.95 9.47
CA PRO A 276 1.80 2.72 10.76
C PRO A 276 2.35 1.53 11.55
N MET A 277 2.74 0.44 10.87
CA MET A 277 3.37 -0.72 11.53
C MET A 277 4.78 -0.38 11.99
N VAL A 278 5.59 0.28 11.15
CA VAL A 278 6.94 0.75 11.52
C VAL A 278 6.89 1.63 12.76
N PHE A 279 6.02 2.63 12.73
CA PHE A 279 5.82 3.56 13.83
C PHE A 279 5.42 2.82 15.12
N TRP A 280 4.48 1.86 15.05
CA TRP A 280 4.02 1.13 16.22
C TRP A 280 5.09 0.20 16.78
N LEU A 281 5.75 -0.62 15.93
CA LEU A 281 6.81 -1.53 16.36
C LEU A 281 7.93 -0.79 17.09
N GLU A 282 8.36 0.35 16.55
CA GLU A 282 9.38 1.18 17.17
C GLU A 282 8.88 1.84 18.46
N ALA A 283 7.63 2.34 18.49
CA ALA A 283 7.05 2.93 19.69
C ALA A 283 7.04 1.97 20.89
N GLN A 284 6.77 0.68 20.62
CA GLN A 284 6.81 -0.37 21.64
C GLN A 284 8.24 -0.85 21.95
N GLY A 285 9.25 -0.40 21.20
CA GLY A 285 10.64 -0.79 21.39
C GLY A 285 10.89 -2.25 21.07
N TYR A 286 10.25 -2.78 20.03
CA TYR A 286 10.63 -4.09 19.48
C TYR A 286 12.03 -4.02 18.86
N ASP A 287 12.78 -5.12 18.93
CA ASP A 287 14.06 -5.25 18.23
C ASP A 287 13.79 -5.66 16.78
N VAL A 288 13.86 -4.68 15.87
CA VAL A 288 13.50 -4.82 14.46
C VAL A 288 14.60 -4.29 13.56
N VAL A 289 14.91 -5.04 12.50
CA VAL A 289 15.69 -4.59 11.34
C VAL A 289 14.84 -4.61 10.09
N TYR A 290 15.26 -3.85 9.08
CA TYR A 290 14.51 -3.60 7.86
C TYR A 290 15.28 -4.09 6.64
N SER A 291 14.57 -4.70 5.69
CA SER A 291 15.07 -5.09 4.37
C SER A 291 14.03 -4.77 3.30
N THR A 292 14.37 -5.02 2.04
CA THR A 292 13.41 -5.00 0.92
C THR A 292 13.19 -6.40 0.38
N ASN A 293 12.11 -6.62 -0.35
CA ASN A 293 11.89 -7.93 -0.96
C ASN A 293 12.96 -8.32 -2.01
N ILE A 294 13.76 -7.37 -2.54
CA ILE A 294 14.98 -7.67 -3.31
C ILE A 294 16.05 -8.38 -2.46
N ASP A 295 16.18 -8.04 -1.17
CA ASP A 295 17.08 -8.73 -0.25
C ASP A 295 16.59 -10.15 0.07
N THR A 296 15.27 -10.34 0.10
CA THR A 296 14.66 -11.66 0.23
C THR A 296 14.83 -12.51 -1.04
N HIS A 297 14.76 -11.91 -2.24
CA HIS A 297 15.18 -12.58 -3.47
C HIS A 297 16.63 -13.07 -3.37
N ARG A 298 17.55 -12.21 -2.93
CA ARG A 298 18.97 -12.60 -2.74
C ARG A 298 19.14 -13.72 -1.72
N SER A 299 18.32 -13.73 -0.66
CA SER A 299 18.30 -14.78 0.36
C SER A 299 17.81 -16.14 -0.17
N GLY A 300 17.03 -16.15 -1.24
CA GLY A 300 16.57 -17.36 -1.91
C GLY A 300 17.49 -17.90 -2.99
N LYS A 301 18.54 -17.15 -3.35
CA LYS A 301 19.50 -17.61 -4.35
C LYS A 301 20.31 -18.80 -3.81
N PRO A 302 20.53 -19.85 -4.61
CA PRO A 302 21.27 -21.04 -4.17
C PRO A 302 22.69 -20.77 -3.65
N GLU A 303 23.33 -19.72 -4.15
CA GLU A 303 24.70 -19.33 -3.81
C GLU A 303 24.82 -18.49 -2.52
N GLY A 304 23.72 -18.01 -1.94
CA GLY A 304 23.69 -17.09 -0.80
C GLY A 304 23.15 -17.72 0.49
N PRO A 305 23.49 -17.16 1.67
CA PRO A 305 22.81 -17.52 2.90
C PRO A 305 21.39 -16.94 2.89
N ASN A 306 20.40 -17.74 3.32
CA ASN A 306 19.06 -17.22 3.57
C ASN A 306 19.07 -16.38 4.85
N LYS A 307 19.10 -15.05 4.71
CA LYS A 307 19.20 -14.10 5.82
C LYS A 307 17.96 -14.05 6.70
N LEU A 308 16.81 -14.54 6.22
CA LEU A 308 15.60 -14.64 7.04
C LEU A 308 15.81 -15.59 8.24
N LEU A 309 16.73 -16.55 8.13
CA LEU A 309 17.08 -17.51 9.18
C LEU A 309 17.84 -16.88 10.37
N ASP A 310 18.32 -15.64 10.23
CA ASP A 310 19.00 -14.92 11.31
C ASP A 310 18.01 -14.32 12.33
N HIS A 311 16.70 -14.41 12.08
CA HIS A 311 15.64 -13.76 12.85
C HIS A 311 14.60 -14.75 13.38
N ARG A 312 13.80 -14.34 14.37
CA ARG A 312 12.69 -15.16 14.89
C ARG A 312 11.42 -14.99 14.07
N VAL A 313 11.16 -13.78 13.62
CA VAL A 313 9.93 -13.40 12.92
C VAL A 313 10.29 -12.65 11.63
N PHE A 314 9.69 -13.08 10.52
CA PHE A 314 9.66 -12.33 9.26
C PHE A 314 8.30 -11.68 9.09
N LEU A 315 8.28 -10.38 8.78
CA LEU A 315 7.07 -9.60 8.54
C LEU A 315 6.99 -9.09 7.10
N SER A 316 5.85 -9.38 6.46
CA SER A 316 5.42 -8.77 5.20
C SER A 316 4.19 -7.92 5.48
N VAL A 317 4.24 -6.62 5.13
CA VAL A 317 3.26 -5.63 5.60
C VAL A 317 2.77 -4.78 4.43
N GLY A 318 1.51 -4.32 4.51
CA GLY A 318 0.92 -3.45 3.51
C GLY A 318 0.48 -4.24 2.28
N HIS A 319 1.12 -4.05 1.13
CA HIS A 319 0.78 -4.76 -0.11
C HIS A 319 2.02 -5.37 -0.80
N ASP A 320 2.20 -6.69 -0.67
CA ASP A 320 3.37 -7.43 -1.19
C ASP A 320 2.99 -8.44 -2.29
N GLU A 321 2.49 -7.93 -3.42
CA GLU A 321 1.85 -8.72 -4.49
C GLU A 321 2.81 -9.47 -5.43
N TYR A 322 4.01 -8.94 -5.63
CA TYR A 322 4.89 -9.37 -6.73
C TYR A 322 6.12 -10.12 -6.22
N TRP A 323 6.10 -11.46 -6.33
CA TRP A 323 7.15 -12.33 -5.81
C TRP A 323 7.93 -13.09 -6.87
N THR A 324 9.25 -13.10 -6.71
CA THR A 324 10.13 -14.02 -7.45
C THR A 324 10.05 -15.43 -6.89
N GLN A 325 10.53 -16.42 -7.66
CA GLN A 325 10.65 -17.78 -7.15
C GLN A 325 11.57 -17.83 -5.93
N GLU A 326 12.69 -17.13 -5.99
CA GLU A 326 13.69 -17.08 -4.92
C GLU A 326 13.11 -16.47 -3.64
N MET A 327 12.30 -15.40 -3.74
CA MET A 327 11.62 -14.85 -2.56
C MET A 327 10.73 -15.90 -1.88
N ARG A 328 9.91 -16.62 -2.66
CA ARG A 328 9.03 -17.66 -2.12
C ARG A 328 9.82 -18.82 -1.51
N ASP A 329 10.91 -19.23 -2.15
CA ASP A 329 11.78 -20.29 -1.66
C ASP A 329 12.46 -19.89 -0.34
N ALA A 330 12.95 -18.65 -0.23
CA ALA A 330 13.54 -18.12 1.00
C ALA A 330 12.56 -18.12 2.17
N ILE A 331 11.34 -17.62 1.94
CA ILE A 331 10.29 -17.52 2.97
C ILE A 331 9.80 -18.92 3.37
N THR A 332 9.62 -19.83 2.41
CA THR A 332 9.24 -21.22 2.68
C THR A 332 10.31 -21.93 3.49
N ALA A 333 11.58 -21.80 3.11
CA ALA A 333 12.69 -22.37 3.85
C ALA A 333 12.83 -21.78 5.26
N ALA A 334 12.53 -20.49 5.44
CA ALA A 334 12.52 -19.85 6.75
C ALA A 334 11.44 -20.45 7.66
N ARG A 335 10.20 -20.58 7.16
CA ARG A 335 9.11 -21.27 7.87
C ARG A 335 9.52 -22.69 8.26
N ASP A 336 10.05 -23.45 7.30
CA ASP A 336 10.40 -24.86 7.50
C ASP A 336 11.57 -25.03 8.47
N ALA A 337 12.39 -23.98 8.66
CA ALA A 337 13.44 -23.92 9.68
C ALA A 337 12.96 -23.38 11.05
N GLY A 338 11.69 -22.99 11.20
CA GLY A 338 11.11 -22.55 12.46
C GLY A 338 11.02 -21.02 12.63
N VAL A 339 11.33 -20.23 11.59
CA VAL A 339 11.09 -18.78 11.59
C VAL A 339 9.58 -18.54 11.47
N HIS A 340 9.03 -17.73 12.37
CA HIS A 340 7.64 -17.33 12.36
C HIS A 340 7.36 -16.35 11.22
N LEU A 341 6.19 -16.45 10.58
CA LEU A 341 5.81 -15.56 9.49
C LEU A 341 4.56 -14.75 9.86
N GLY A 342 4.65 -13.43 9.72
CA GLY A 342 3.51 -12.51 9.88
C GLY A 342 3.21 -11.79 8.57
N PHE A 343 2.08 -12.11 7.94
CA PHE A 343 1.56 -11.45 6.76
C PHE A 343 0.49 -10.44 7.16
N PHE A 344 0.88 -9.19 7.39
CA PHE A 344 -0.01 -8.05 7.63
C PHE A 344 -0.39 -7.37 6.32
N SER A 345 -0.87 -8.18 5.39
CA SER A 345 -1.14 -7.84 3.99
C SER A 345 -2.28 -8.70 3.45
N SER A 346 -2.77 -8.36 2.26
CA SER A 346 -3.60 -9.19 1.37
C SER A 346 -3.01 -9.16 -0.03
N ASN A 347 -3.54 -9.96 -0.95
CA ASN A 347 -3.02 -10.07 -2.31
C ASN A 347 -1.52 -10.39 -2.34
N THR A 348 -1.04 -11.04 -1.27
CA THR A 348 0.37 -11.28 -1.04
C THR A 348 0.86 -12.42 -1.90
N GLY A 349 1.94 -12.19 -2.65
CA GLY A 349 2.53 -13.19 -3.54
C GLY A 349 1.53 -13.68 -4.59
N TYR A 350 0.74 -12.79 -5.19
CA TYR A 350 -0.24 -13.11 -6.23
C TYR A 350 0.43 -13.33 -7.60
N TRP A 351 1.29 -12.40 -8.01
CA TRP A 351 2.02 -12.46 -9.27
C TRP A 351 3.39 -13.11 -9.12
N ARG A 352 3.70 -14.03 -10.04
CA ARG A 352 5.08 -14.47 -10.28
C ARG A 352 5.81 -13.44 -11.11
N VAL A 353 7.00 -13.07 -10.66
CA VAL A 353 7.91 -12.18 -11.37
C VAL A 353 9.31 -12.76 -11.44
N ARG A 354 10.13 -12.13 -12.26
CA ARG A 354 11.59 -12.36 -12.28
C ARG A 354 12.32 -11.04 -12.40
N LEU A 355 13.60 -11.07 -12.06
CA LEU A 355 14.47 -9.92 -12.15
C LEU A 355 15.48 -10.11 -13.29
N GLU A 356 15.75 -9.04 -14.03
CA GLU A 356 16.78 -8.96 -15.06
C GLU A 356 17.81 -7.88 -14.70
N PRO A 357 19.03 -7.97 -15.25
CA PRO A 357 19.95 -6.84 -15.24
C PRO A 357 19.40 -5.64 -16.02
N ASP A 358 19.82 -4.42 -15.66
CA ASP A 358 19.53 -3.24 -16.48
C ASP A 358 20.19 -3.40 -17.86
N PRO A 359 19.47 -3.13 -18.97
CA PRO A 359 19.99 -3.36 -20.32
C PRO A 359 21.08 -2.37 -20.74
N GLN A 360 21.24 -1.23 -20.05
CA GLN A 360 22.27 -0.24 -20.37
C GLN A 360 23.54 -0.45 -19.55
N THR A 361 23.40 -0.74 -18.24
CA THR A 361 24.55 -0.87 -17.33
C THR A 361 24.98 -2.31 -17.08
N GLY A 362 24.07 -3.28 -17.25
CA GLY A 362 24.30 -4.67 -16.89
C GLY A 362 24.24 -4.95 -15.38
N GLU A 363 23.91 -3.95 -14.56
CA GLU A 363 23.75 -4.12 -13.11
C GLU A 363 22.61 -5.11 -12.85
N PRO A 364 22.83 -6.16 -12.03
CA PRO A 364 21.84 -7.21 -11.83
C PRO A 364 20.64 -6.70 -11.02
N GLU A 365 19.50 -7.38 -11.18
CA GLU A 365 18.31 -7.18 -10.34
C GLU A 365 17.68 -5.77 -10.43
N ARG A 366 17.93 -5.05 -11.52
CA ARG A 366 17.44 -3.68 -11.72
C ARG A 366 16.14 -3.60 -12.50
N VAL A 367 15.73 -4.66 -13.19
CA VAL A 367 14.48 -4.69 -13.97
C VAL A 367 13.54 -5.78 -13.45
N LEU A 368 12.35 -5.37 -13.03
CA LEU A 368 11.25 -6.27 -12.69
C LEU A 368 10.47 -6.64 -13.95
N VAL A 369 10.26 -7.94 -14.18
CA VAL A 369 9.58 -8.47 -15.35
C VAL A 369 8.31 -9.24 -14.96
N CYS A 370 7.20 -8.88 -15.60
CA CYS A 370 5.94 -9.60 -15.49
C CYS A 370 5.13 -9.47 -16.78
N TYR A 371 5.00 -10.57 -17.53
CA TYR A 371 4.17 -10.62 -18.73
C TYR A 371 2.68 -10.69 -18.40
N LYS A 372 2.30 -11.13 -17.19
CA LYS A 372 0.90 -11.33 -16.79
C LYS A 372 0.10 -12.08 -17.86
N THR A 373 0.65 -13.19 -18.37
CA THR A 373 0.08 -13.92 -19.52
C THR A 373 -1.31 -14.49 -19.23
N SER A 374 -1.63 -14.73 -17.95
CA SER A 374 -2.98 -15.08 -17.52
C SER A 374 -4.00 -13.94 -17.68
N GLU A 375 -3.56 -12.69 -17.88
CA GLU A 375 -4.43 -11.56 -18.26
C GLU A 375 -4.51 -11.37 -19.78
N SER A 376 -3.36 -11.25 -20.44
CA SER A 376 -3.26 -10.93 -21.88
C SER A 376 -1.87 -11.18 -22.44
N GLY A 377 -1.77 -11.20 -23.77
CA GLY A 377 -0.50 -11.24 -24.50
C GLY A 377 0.18 -12.61 -24.48
N PRO A 378 1.41 -12.70 -25.03
CA PRO A 378 2.16 -13.95 -25.12
C PRO A 378 2.74 -14.37 -23.78
N ALA A 379 3.17 -15.64 -23.72
CA ALA A 379 3.96 -16.18 -22.62
C ALA A 379 5.32 -15.46 -22.50
N ASP A 380 5.85 -15.39 -21.28
CA ASP A 380 7.21 -14.89 -21.04
C ASP A 380 8.24 -15.71 -21.88
N PRO A 381 9.03 -15.06 -22.75
CA PRO A 381 9.93 -15.73 -23.68
C PRO A 381 11.15 -16.38 -23.00
N SER A 382 11.41 -16.08 -21.72
CA SER A 382 12.52 -16.67 -20.96
C SER A 382 12.28 -18.12 -20.55
N GLY A 383 11.04 -18.62 -20.66
CA GLY A 383 10.63 -19.92 -20.11
C GLY A 383 10.33 -19.88 -18.60
N HIS A 384 10.55 -18.75 -17.93
CA HIS A 384 10.10 -18.52 -16.55
C HIS A 384 8.72 -17.86 -16.55
N ALA A 385 7.67 -18.65 -16.30
CA ALA A 385 6.30 -18.15 -16.35
C ALA A 385 6.04 -17.08 -15.26
N THR A 386 5.71 -15.86 -15.69
CA THR A 386 5.31 -14.72 -14.85
C THR A 386 3.77 -14.60 -14.80
N ASN A 387 3.11 -15.71 -14.48
CA ASN A 387 1.65 -15.79 -14.32
C ASN A 387 1.28 -15.69 -12.84
N LEU A 388 -0.01 -15.86 -12.53
CA LEU A 388 -0.45 -16.08 -11.16
C LEU A 388 0.23 -17.32 -10.56
N TRP A 389 0.56 -17.25 -9.27
CA TRP A 389 1.10 -18.39 -8.53
C TRP A 389 0.14 -19.59 -8.51
N ARG A 390 -1.16 -19.30 -8.43
CA ARG A 390 -2.26 -20.26 -8.42
C ARG A 390 -2.68 -20.80 -9.80
N ASP A 391 -2.07 -20.33 -10.90
CA ASP A 391 -2.46 -20.74 -12.25
C ASP A 391 -2.23 -22.25 -12.44
N PRO A 392 -3.29 -23.07 -12.66
CA PRO A 392 -3.19 -24.52 -12.80
C PRO A 392 -2.50 -24.95 -14.10
N GLN A 393 -2.40 -24.05 -15.09
CA GLN A 393 -1.65 -24.28 -16.33
C GLN A 393 -0.16 -23.90 -16.19
N SER A 394 0.22 -23.33 -15.04
CA SER A 394 1.57 -22.92 -14.70
C SER A 394 2.07 -23.74 -13.50
N VAL A 395 2.63 -23.10 -12.47
CA VAL A 395 3.21 -23.78 -11.31
C VAL A 395 2.19 -24.35 -10.33
N ASN A 396 0.92 -23.93 -10.40
CA ASN A 396 -0.16 -24.37 -9.52
C ASN A 396 0.24 -24.43 -8.04
N ASN A 397 0.87 -23.36 -7.56
CA ASN A 397 1.32 -23.23 -6.18
C ASN A 397 0.62 -22.02 -5.57
N PRO A 398 -0.65 -22.13 -5.18
CA PRO A 398 -1.43 -20.98 -4.71
C PRO A 398 -0.85 -20.40 -3.42
N GLU A 399 -1.21 -19.17 -3.15
CA GLU A 399 -0.78 -18.33 -2.04
C GLU A 399 -1.12 -18.98 -0.69
N ASN A 400 -2.33 -19.54 -0.57
CA ASN A 400 -2.78 -20.19 0.66
C ASN A 400 -1.92 -21.39 1.06
N ALA A 401 -1.22 -22.05 0.12
CA ALA A 401 -0.31 -23.15 0.44
C ALA A 401 0.83 -22.73 1.39
N LEU A 402 1.22 -21.45 1.37
CA LEU A 402 2.21 -20.87 2.27
C LEU A 402 1.57 -19.96 3.31
N ILE A 403 0.59 -19.14 2.92
CA ILE A 403 0.09 -18.02 3.74
C ILE A 403 -1.14 -18.44 4.57
N GLY A 404 -1.88 -19.46 4.14
CA GLY A 404 -3.13 -19.92 4.76
C GLY A 404 -4.40 -19.27 4.19
N VAL A 405 -4.27 -18.08 3.59
CA VAL A 405 -5.34 -17.40 2.86
C VAL A 405 -4.89 -17.06 1.45
N GLN A 406 -5.86 -16.72 0.60
CA GLN A 406 -5.66 -16.46 -0.80
C GLN A 406 -6.52 -15.26 -1.25
N TYR A 407 -5.97 -14.38 -2.08
CA TYR A 407 -6.69 -13.21 -2.61
C TYR A 407 -8.01 -13.58 -3.29
N LEU A 408 -9.05 -12.87 -2.89
CA LEU A 408 -10.42 -13.12 -3.27
C LEU A 408 -11.09 -11.91 -3.93
N GLY A 409 -10.80 -10.68 -3.47
CA GLY A 409 -11.47 -9.51 -4.02
C GLY A 409 -10.94 -8.17 -3.52
N ASP A 410 -11.43 -7.11 -4.16
CA ASP A 410 -11.01 -5.74 -3.95
C ASP A 410 -12.18 -4.73 -4.02
N ASN A 411 -11.96 -3.59 -3.36
CA ASN A 411 -12.81 -2.42 -3.40
C ASN A 411 -12.01 -1.16 -3.04
N ASP A 412 -11.65 -0.39 -4.06
CA ASP A 412 -10.80 0.81 -3.90
C ASP A 412 -11.47 1.99 -3.19
N THR A 413 -12.79 1.96 -2.97
CA THR A 413 -13.51 3.10 -2.37
C THR A 413 -14.32 2.76 -1.13
N THR A 414 -14.35 1.50 -0.71
CA THR A 414 -15.07 1.08 0.50
C THR A 414 -14.16 0.19 1.33
N PHE A 415 -13.92 0.60 2.58
CA PHE A 415 -13.22 -0.21 3.58
C PHE A 415 -14.19 -0.75 4.63
N PHE A 416 -13.81 -1.83 5.30
CA PHE A 416 -14.66 -2.60 6.20
C PHE A 416 -14.05 -2.69 7.61
N PRO A 417 -14.86 -2.85 8.67
CA PRO A 417 -14.35 -3.16 10.00
C PRO A 417 -13.75 -4.58 10.05
N LEU A 418 -12.84 -4.81 11.00
CA LEU A 418 -12.39 -6.16 11.34
C LEU A 418 -13.42 -6.78 12.30
N ARG A 419 -14.12 -7.83 11.87
CA ARG A 419 -15.16 -8.47 12.67
C ARG A 419 -14.69 -9.76 13.35
N ILE A 420 -14.92 -9.83 14.66
CA ILE A 420 -14.60 -11.00 15.48
C ILE A 420 -15.87 -11.44 16.20
N SER A 421 -16.27 -12.70 16.03
CA SER A 421 -17.40 -13.27 16.76
C SER A 421 -16.98 -13.70 18.17
N ALA A 422 -17.94 -13.83 19.09
CA ALA A 422 -17.67 -14.30 20.46
C ALA A 422 -17.02 -15.69 20.50
N GLU A 423 -17.32 -16.53 19.50
CA GLU A 423 -16.76 -17.88 19.34
C GLU A 423 -15.29 -17.82 18.90
N LEU A 424 -14.98 -17.00 17.88
CA LEU A 424 -13.60 -16.82 17.43
C LEU A 424 -12.76 -16.10 18.49
N ALA A 425 -13.37 -15.18 19.24
CA ALA A 425 -12.73 -14.45 20.33
C ALA A 425 -12.22 -15.35 21.47
N GLN A 426 -12.63 -16.63 21.53
CA GLN A 426 -12.14 -17.57 22.54
C GLN A 426 -10.67 -17.99 22.31
N ASP A 427 -10.12 -17.80 21.11
CA ASP A 427 -8.72 -18.10 20.83
C ASP A 427 -7.77 -17.35 21.78
N HIS A 428 -6.68 -18.02 22.17
CA HIS A 428 -5.67 -17.47 23.09
C HIS A 428 -5.05 -16.15 22.60
N LEU A 429 -5.06 -15.90 21.28
CA LEU A 429 -4.62 -14.64 20.69
C LEU A 429 -5.35 -13.42 21.27
N TYR A 430 -6.61 -13.58 21.70
CA TYR A 430 -7.45 -12.49 22.21
C TYR A 430 -7.31 -12.24 23.71
N ARG A 431 -6.36 -12.88 24.39
CA ARG A 431 -6.09 -12.62 25.82
C ARG A 431 -5.89 -11.12 26.09
N TYR A 432 -6.33 -10.66 27.25
CA TYR A 432 -6.21 -9.26 27.69
C TYR A 432 -6.98 -8.21 26.87
N THR A 433 -7.72 -8.60 25.84
CA THR A 433 -8.55 -7.68 25.05
C THR A 433 -9.96 -7.47 25.64
N GLY A 434 -10.39 -8.36 26.53
CA GLY A 434 -11.77 -8.46 27.02
C GLY A 434 -12.74 -9.16 26.05
N LEU A 435 -12.31 -9.49 24.83
CA LEU A 435 -13.19 -10.10 23.81
C LEU A 435 -13.64 -11.52 24.19
N GLN A 436 -12.86 -12.23 25.00
CA GLN A 436 -13.22 -13.56 25.51
C GLN A 436 -14.47 -13.57 26.41
N GLU A 437 -14.88 -12.41 26.93
CA GLU A 437 -16.06 -12.25 27.80
C GLU A 437 -17.37 -12.01 27.02
N MET A 438 -17.29 -11.91 25.69
CA MET A 438 -18.44 -11.68 24.83
C MET A 438 -19.49 -12.80 24.97
N GLN A 439 -20.77 -12.42 24.90
CA GLN A 439 -21.86 -13.39 24.98
C GLN A 439 -21.88 -14.26 23.71
N PRO A 440 -22.11 -15.58 23.80
CA PRO A 440 -22.24 -16.45 22.63
C PRO A 440 -23.27 -15.92 21.62
N GLY A 441 -22.97 -16.04 20.33
CA GLY A 441 -23.79 -15.55 19.23
C GLY A 441 -23.68 -14.04 18.96
N THR A 442 -22.78 -13.33 19.64
CA THR A 442 -22.51 -11.90 19.40
C THR A 442 -21.20 -11.70 18.63
N TYR A 443 -20.97 -10.49 18.13
CA TYR A 443 -19.72 -10.11 17.47
C TYR A 443 -19.32 -8.68 17.86
N VAL A 444 -18.07 -8.34 17.58
CA VAL A 444 -17.54 -6.98 17.68
C VAL A 444 -16.92 -6.58 16.34
N ASP A 445 -17.13 -5.33 15.98
CA ASP A 445 -16.39 -4.66 14.91
C ASP A 445 -15.28 -3.82 15.53
N ILE A 446 -14.04 -4.10 15.14
CA ILE A 446 -12.86 -3.31 15.49
C ILE A 446 -12.58 -2.36 14.32
N GLY A 447 -12.47 -1.07 14.64
CA GLY A 447 -12.38 0.00 13.67
C GLY A 447 -13.53 0.02 12.66
N GLN A 448 -13.35 0.77 11.58
CA GLN A 448 -14.28 0.93 10.48
C GLN A 448 -13.62 0.65 9.13
N ARG A 449 -12.29 0.76 9.06
CA ARG A 449 -11.50 0.72 7.81
C ARG A 449 -10.27 -0.17 7.91
N LEU A 450 -10.39 -1.26 8.66
CA LEU A 450 -9.27 -2.17 8.94
C LEU A 450 -9.19 -3.36 7.99
N VAL A 451 -10.21 -3.55 7.15
CA VAL A 451 -10.25 -4.56 6.07
C VAL A 451 -10.45 -3.85 4.73
N GLY A 452 -9.57 -4.11 3.78
CA GLY A 452 -9.52 -3.49 2.45
C GLY A 452 -8.10 -3.09 2.04
N TRP A 453 -7.92 -2.28 0.98
CA TRP A 453 -8.86 -2.21 -0.15
C TRP A 453 -8.97 -3.58 -0.83
N GLU A 454 -7.97 -4.45 -0.65
CA GLU A 454 -8.01 -5.86 -0.99
C GLU A 454 -8.20 -6.72 0.25
N TRP A 455 -8.69 -7.94 0.03
CA TRP A 455 -8.82 -8.94 1.07
C TRP A 455 -8.58 -10.36 0.56
N ASP A 456 -8.13 -11.18 1.49
CA ASP A 456 -7.91 -12.60 1.27
C ASP A 456 -8.91 -13.44 2.08
N ALA A 457 -9.15 -14.66 1.61
CA ALA A 457 -10.00 -15.61 2.28
C ALA A 457 -9.37 -17.01 2.30
N VAL A 458 -9.79 -17.83 3.26
CA VAL A 458 -9.60 -19.29 3.19
C VAL A 458 -10.39 -19.83 1.99
N THR A 459 -9.72 -20.63 1.16
CA THR A 459 -10.32 -21.29 -0.01
C THR A 459 -10.20 -22.81 0.14
N ASP A 460 -11.21 -23.55 -0.34
CA ASP A 460 -11.16 -25.02 -0.40
C ASP A 460 -10.64 -25.47 -1.76
N ASN A 461 -9.32 -25.38 -1.95
CA ASN A 461 -8.64 -25.72 -3.20
C ASN A 461 -7.68 -26.92 -3.04
N GLY A 462 -7.73 -27.62 -1.91
CA GLY A 462 -6.83 -28.74 -1.60
C GLY A 462 -5.40 -28.35 -1.20
N HIS A 463 -5.08 -27.04 -1.14
CA HIS A 463 -3.76 -26.54 -0.74
C HIS A 463 -3.76 -25.84 0.63
N THR A 464 -4.92 -25.70 1.27
CA THR A 464 -5.02 -25.07 2.59
C THR A 464 -4.21 -25.86 3.64
N PRO A 465 -3.33 -25.21 4.43
CA PRO A 465 -2.50 -25.88 5.42
C PRO A 465 -3.33 -26.62 6.47
N GLU A 466 -2.81 -27.76 6.94
CA GLU A 466 -3.40 -28.50 8.05
C GLU A 466 -3.43 -27.64 9.33
N ASN A 467 -4.46 -27.84 10.16
CA ASN A 467 -4.65 -27.14 11.44
C ASN A 467 -4.78 -25.61 11.32
N LEU A 468 -5.18 -25.09 10.17
CA LEU A 468 -5.51 -23.68 10.01
C LEU A 468 -6.70 -23.29 10.90
N VAL A 469 -6.54 -22.18 11.61
CA VAL A 469 -7.55 -21.56 12.47
C VAL A 469 -7.96 -20.23 11.85
N ILE A 470 -9.26 -20.01 11.70
CA ILE A 470 -9.84 -18.70 11.38
C ILE A 470 -9.97 -17.92 12.70
N LEU A 471 -9.44 -16.69 12.72
CA LEU A 471 -9.43 -15.81 13.88
C LEU A 471 -10.43 -14.66 13.73
N ALA A 472 -10.62 -14.16 12.51
CA ALA A 472 -11.64 -13.16 12.20
C ALA A 472 -12.31 -13.47 10.87
N ALA A 473 -13.58 -13.08 10.73
CA ALA A 473 -14.37 -13.24 9.51
C ALA A 473 -15.17 -11.96 9.28
N SER A 474 -14.68 -11.12 8.36
CA SER A 474 -15.25 -9.79 8.10
C SER A 474 -16.09 -9.82 6.82
N PRO A 475 -17.37 -9.44 6.89
CA PRO A 475 -18.20 -9.30 5.70
C PRO A 475 -17.70 -8.18 4.80
N VAL A 476 -17.53 -8.50 3.52
CA VAL A 476 -16.99 -7.60 2.50
C VAL A 476 -17.84 -7.68 1.24
N TYR A 477 -17.75 -6.66 0.41
CA TYR A 477 -18.32 -6.68 -0.93
C TYR A 477 -17.48 -5.85 -1.89
N GLY A 478 -17.38 -6.33 -3.12
CA GLY A 478 -16.64 -5.64 -4.16
C GLY A 478 -16.47 -6.51 -5.37
N VAL A 479 -15.44 -6.23 -6.14
CA VAL A 479 -15.03 -7.10 -7.23
C VAL A 479 -14.47 -8.37 -6.62
N MET A 480 -15.00 -9.51 -7.04
CA MET A 480 -14.52 -10.82 -6.61
C MET A 480 -13.81 -11.52 -7.76
N ARG A 481 -13.05 -12.56 -7.43
CA ARG A 481 -12.43 -13.48 -8.39
C ARG A 481 -13.18 -14.82 -8.33
N ASP A 482 -14.11 -15.08 -9.26
CA ASP A 482 -14.94 -16.31 -9.23
C ASP A 482 -14.16 -17.60 -9.53
N ASN A 483 -13.03 -17.50 -10.22
CA ASN A 483 -12.20 -18.65 -10.57
C ASN A 483 -10.73 -18.37 -10.27
N PRO A 484 -10.08 -19.14 -9.39
CA PRO A 484 -8.66 -18.97 -9.08
C PRO A 484 -7.73 -19.17 -10.29
N ALA A 485 -8.22 -19.73 -11.40
CA ALA A 485 -7.46 -19.96 -12.63
C ALA A 485 -7.72 -18.94 -13.74
N ASP A 486 -8.67 -18.02 -13.56
CA ASP A 486 -9.15 -17.14 -14.64
C ASP A 486 -9.14 -15.68 -14.19
N TYR A 487 -8.47 -14.81 -14.96
CA TYR A 487 -8.34 -13.38 -14.63
C TYR A 487 -9.65 -12.60 -14.88
N HIS A 488 -10.72 -13.26 -15.31
CA HIS A 488 -12.01 -12.61 -15.54
C HIS A 488 -12.59 -12.01 -14.25
N TYR A 489 -12.78 -10.69 -14.31
CA TYR A 489 -13.51 -9.94 -13.29
C TYR A 489 -14.95 -10.43 -13.23
N THR A 490 -15.44 -10.73 -12.03
CA THR A 490 -16.82 -11.15 -11.87
C THR A 490 -17.67 -10.01 -11.30
N PRO A 491 -19.00 -10.12 -11.40
CA PRO A 491 -19.89 -9.08 -10.90
C PRO A 491 -19.61 -8.76 -9.43
N ILE A 492 -20.07 -7.60 -8.95
CA ILE A 492 -19.97 -7.30 -7.52
C ILE A 492 -20.69 -8.39 -6.74
N GLU A 493 -19.98 -8.95 -5.78
CA GLU A 493 -20.45 -10.04 -4.94
C GLU A 493 -20.06 -9.80 -3.48
N ALA A 494 -20.81 -10.43 -2.58
CA ALA A 494 -20.53 -10.43 -1.16
C ALA A 494 -19.59 -11.60 -0.83
N GLY A 495 -18.69 -11.39 0.11
CA GLY A 495 -17.75 -12.40 0.56
C GLY A 495 -17.38 -12.25 2.03
N LEU A 496 -16.42 -13.06 2.46
CA LEU A 496 -15.78 -12.95 3.76
C LEU A 496 -14.28 -12.78 3.57
N ALA A 497 -13.72 -11.77 4.22
CA ALA A 497 -12.29 -11.64 4.45
C ALA A 497 -11.91 -12.40 5.73
N HIS A 498 -10.83 -13.18 5.70
CA HIS A 498 -10.41 -14.02 6.81
C HIS A 498 -9.04 -13.61 7.37
N THR A 499 -8.96 -13.43 8.68
CA THR A 499 -7.69 -13.45 9.42
C THR A 499 -7.45 -14.88 9.91
N THR A 500 -6.24 -15.41 9.73
CA THR A 500 -5.95 -16.82 10.03
C THR A 500 -4.60 -17.02 10.69
N ARG A 501 -4.44 -18.20 11.31
CA ARG A 501 -3.17 -18.70 11.82
C ARG A 501 -3.08 -20.20 11.58
N TYR A 502 -1.91 -20.70 11.21
CA TYR A 502 -1.59 -22.14 11.32
C TYR A 502 -0.19 -22.32 11.93
N VAL A 503 0.09 -23.54 12.39
CA VAL A 503 1.42 -23.92 12.90
C VAL A 503 2.03 -24.93 11.94
N ALA A 504 3.14 -24.58 11.31
CA ALA A 504 3.87 -25.47 10.42
C ALA A 504 4.50 -26.65 11.20
N SER A 505 4.88 -27.71 10.49
CA SER A 505 5.54 -28.89 11.08
C SER A 505 6.85 -28.57 11.81
N SER A 506 7.50 -27.47 11.47
CA SER A 506 8.67 -26.91 12.15
C SER A 506 8.37 -26.28 13.50
N GLY A 507 7.10 -26.05 13.83
CA GLY A 507 6.64 -25.23 14.97
C GLY A 507 6.49 -23.74 14.64
N ALA A 508 6.82 -23.31 13.42
CA ALA A 508 6.61 -21.92 13.00
C ALA A 508 5.11 -21.59 12.93
N ILE A 509 4.69 -20.64 13.74
CA ILE A 509 3.43 -19.90 13.57
C ILE A 509 3.48 -19.10 12.26
N VAL A 510 2.48 -19.28 11.42
CA VAL A 510 2.19 -18.43 10.27
C VAL A 510 0.86 -17.73 10.50
N PHE A 511 0.89 -16.40 10.53
CA PHE A 511 -0.29 -15.55 10.69
C PHE A 511 -0.54 -14.75 9.42
N ALA A 512 -1.80 -14.64 9.02
CA ALA A 512 -2.22 -13.79 7.91
C ALA A 512 -3.40 -12.91 8.33
N ALA A 513 -3.21 -11.59 8.22
CA ALA A 513 -4.25 -10.60 8.48
C ALA A 513 -5.39 -10.69 7.46
N GLY A 514 -5.06 -11.00 6.19
CA GLY A 514 -6.01 -11.07 5.09
C GLY A 514 -6.51 -9.70 4.62
N THR A 515 -5.71 -8.66 4.85
CA THR A 515 -6.00 -7.27 4.45
C THR A 515 -4.74 -6.41 4.40
N ASN A 516 -4.71 -5.44 3.49
CA ASN A 516 -3.66 -4.42 3.39
C ASN A 516 -3.70 -3.37 4.53
N LEU A 517 -4.78 -3.30 5.32
CA LEU A 517 -5.06 -2.17 6.22
C LEU A 517 -4.90 -2.47 7.72
N TRP A 518 -4.40 -3.66 8.09
CA TRP A 518 -4.20 -4.01 9.50
C TRP A 518 -3.39 -2.97 10.28
N ALA A 519 -2.32 -2.45 9.66
CA ALA A 519 -1.39 -1.51 10.28
C ALA A 519 -2.06 -0.20 10.73
N TRP A 520 -3.17 0.21 10.09
CA TRP A 520 -3.92 1.42 10.47
C TRP A 520 -4.48 1.35 11.88
N GLY A 521 -4.85 0.15 12.33
CA GLY A 521 -5.32 -0.09 13.68
C GLY A 521 -4.22 -0.06 14.74
N LEU A 522 -2.95 0.02 14.33
CA LEU A 522 -1.80 0.08 15.25
C LEU A 522 -1.37 1.51 15.51
N ALA A 523 -1.37 2.37 14.50
CA ALA A 523 -0.96 3.76 14.63
C ALA A 523 -1.53 4.65 13.51
N GLN A 524 -1.41 5.98 13.71
CA GLN A 524 -1.70 7.04 12.74
C GLN A 524 -3.17 7.21 12.33
N ILE A 525 -3.78 6.21 11.68
CA ILE A 525 -5.01 6.39 10.91
C ILE A 525 -6.25 6.03 11.71
N GLU A 526 -6.28 4.83 12.31
CA GLU A 526 -7.40 4.40 13.15
C GLU A 526 -6.94 3.54 14.33
N PRO A 527 -6.05 4.03 15.21
CA PRO A 527 -5.48 3.21 16.28
C PRO A 527 -6.55 2.65 17.22
N ASP A 528 -6.51 1.34 17.47
CA ASP A 528 -7.41 0.64 18.37
C ASP A 528 -6.62 -0.22 19.37
N SER A 529 -6.85 0.00 20.67
CA SER A 529 -6.09 -0.67 21.73
C SER A 529 -6.26 -2.19 21.71
N ARG A 530 -7.39 -2.71 21.23
CA ARG A 530 -7.62 -4.16 21.10
C ARG A 530 -6.75 -4.72 19.99
N LEU A 531 -6.62 -4.04 18.85
CA LEU A 531 -5.77 -4.50 17.75
C LEU A 531 -4.28 -4.42 18.10
N GLN A 532 -3.88 -3.39 18.84
CA GLN A 532 -2.53 -3.28 19.40
C GLN A 532 -2.23 -4.44 20.36
N GLN A 533 -3.17 -4.77 21.26
CA GLN A 533 -3.02 -5.92 22.17
C GLN A 533 -3.00 -7.26 21.42
N ILE A 534 -3.87 -7.45 20.42
CA ILE A 534 -3.87 -8.66 19.56
C ILE A 534 -2.52 -8.83 18.86
N THR A 535 -1.97 -7.75 18.30
CA THR A 535 -0.67 -7.79 17.61
C THR A 535 0.47 -8.05 18.59
N CYS A 536 0.41 -7.46 19.80
CA CYS A 536 1.37 -7.73 20.87
C CYS A 536 1.32 -9.21 21.31
N ASN A 537 0.12 -9.77 21.47
CA ASN A 537 -0.09 -11.17 21.84
C ASN A 537 0.45 -12.12 20.76
N LEU A 538 0.22 -11.81 19.49
CA LEU A 538 0.76 -12.58 18.37
C LEU A 538 2.29 -12.62 18.40
N LEU A 539 2.93 -11.46 18.55
CA LEU A 539 4.40 -11.37 18.61
C LEU A 539 4.95 -12.10 19.85
N ALA A 540 4.25 -12.02 20.99
CA ALA A 540 4.59 -12.78 22.19
C ALA A 540 4.45 -14.30 21.98
N ASP A 541 3.43 -14.78 21.25
CA ASP A 541 3.28 -16.19 20.87
C ASP A 541 4.41 -16.65 19.93
N MET A 542 4.94 -15.73 19.13
CA MET A 542 6.15 -15.92 18.31
C MET A 542 7.46 -15.71 19.10
N GLY A 543 7.38 -15.49 20.42
CA GLY A 543 8.52 -15.37 21.32
C GLY A 543 9.26 -14.03 21.24
N VAL A 544 8.60 -12.97 20.76
CA VAL A 544 9.15 -11.62 20.63
C VAL A 544 8.39 -10.66 21.55
N TYR A 545 9.12 -9.82 22.29
CA TYR A 545 8.54 -8.96 23.33
C TYR A 545 8.98 -7.50 23.18
N PRO A 546 8.11 -6.53 23.47
CA PRO A 546 8.45 -5.11 23.45
C PRO A 546 9.33 -4.74 24.64
N VAL A 547 10.26 -3.79 24.44
CA VAL A 547 11.15 -3.28 25.49
C VAL A 547 10.58 -2.02 26.14
N THR A 548 9.85 -1.20 25.41
CA THR A 548 9.18 0.02 25.88
C THR A 548 7.68 -0.04 25.59
N PRO A 549 6.96 -1.06 26.11
CA PRO A 549 5.52 -1.21 25.85
C PRO A 549 4.75 0.02 26.34
N ASP A 550 3.73 0.40 25.58
CA ASP A 550 2.68 1.31 26.04
C ASP A 550 2.11 0.75 27.35
N PRO A 551 1.94 1.58 28.41
CA PRO A 551 1.39 1.13 29.69
C PRO A 551 0.01 0.47 29.61
N LEU A 552 -0.74 0.66 28.52
CA LEU A 552 -2.02 0.02 28.28
C LEU A 552 -1.90 -1.42 27.73
N LEU A 553 -0.72 -1.82 27.23
CA LEU A 553 -0.47 -3.19 26.81
C LEU A 553 -0.19 -4.07 28.03
N ILE A 554 -0.93 -5.17 28.13
CA ILE A 554 -0.70 -6.19 29.15
C ILE A 554 0.22 -7.25 28.54
N LEU A 555 1.42 -7.36 29.08
CA LEU A 555 2.38 -8.38 28.69
C LEU A 555 2.14 -9.67 29.48
N ASP A 556 2.37 -10.81 28.84
CA ASP A 556 2.40 -12.09 29.54
C ASP A 556 3.42 -12.02 30.69
N SER A 557 2.98 -12.31 31.92
CA SER A 557 3.94 -12.48 33.01
C SER A 557 4.92 -13.58 32.60
N GLN A 558 6.23 -13.39 32.81
CA GLN A 558 7.27 -14.36 32.43
C GLN A 558 7.14 -15.76 33.10
N GLU A 559 6.06 -16.03 33.83
CA GLU A 559 5.73 -17.31 34.49
C GLU A 559 4.29 -17.79 34.22
N LEU A 560 3.78 -17.71 32.99
CA LEU A 560 2.69 -18.61 32.59
C LEU A 560 3.26 -19.80 31.80
N PRO A 561 2.86 -21.04 32.09
CA PRO A 561 3.29 -22.19 31.30
C PRO A 561 2.88 -21.94 29.85
N ARG A 562 3.81 -22.12 28.91
CA ARG A 562 3.51 -22.23 27.48
C ARG A 562 2.44 -23.31 27.33
N HIS A 563 1.19 -22.91 27.23
CA HIS A 563 0.13 -23.84 26.88
C HIS A 563 0.40 -24.22 25.43
N GLN A 564 0.64 -25.51 25.20
CA GLN A 564 0.60 -26.04 23.85
C GLN A 564 -0.75 -25.64 23.23
N PRO A 565 -0.79 -25.26 21.95
CA PRO A 565 -2.04 -24.97 21.27
C PRO A 565 -3.01 -26.13 21.52
N GLN A 566 -4.18 -25.82 22.06
CA GLN A 566 -5.23 -26.83 22.20
C GLN A 566 -5.54 -27.41 20.82
N GLU A 567 -5.67 -28.74 20.77
CA GLU A 567 -6.08 -29.44 19.56
C GLU A 567 -7.38 -28.86 19.00
N LEU A 568 -7.34 -28.60 17.68
CA LEU A 568 -8.44 -28.62 16.72
C LEU A 568 -9.80 -28.09 17.23
N PHE A 569 -10.07 -26.82 16.91
CA PHE A 569 -11.44 -26.38 16.71
C PHE A 569 -11.81 -26.53 15.24
N GLU A 570 -12.56 -27.59 14.91
CA GLU A 570 -13.43 -27.58 13.74
C GLU A 570 -14.50 -26.52 13.98
N ASN A 571 -14.41 -25.36 13.33
CA ASN A 571 -15.52 -24.42 13.30
C ASN A 571 -15.67 -23.84 11.90
N THR A 572 -16.55 -24.46 11.11
CA THR A 572 -17.31 -23.72 10.11
C THR A 572 -18.24 -22.80 10.88
N VAL A 573 -17.83 -21.54 11.08
CA VAL A 573 -18.72 -20.52 11.65
C VAL A 573 -19.75 -20.18 10.59
N TYR A 574 -20.91 -20.82 10.66
CA TYR A 574 -22.12 -20.26 10.07
C TYR A 574 -22.56 -19.14 11.01
N LEU A 575 -22.45 -17.89 10.57
CA LEU A 575 -23.21 -16.79 11.18
C LEU A 575 -24.68 -17.22 11.11
N SER A 576 -25.24 -17.73 12.22
CA SER A 576 -26.60 -18.27 12.28
C SER A 576 -27.67 -17.17 12.25
N ASP A 577 -27.33 -16.01 11.68
CA ASP A 577 -28.22 -14.88 11.58
C ASP A 577 -29.15 -15.05 10.38
N THR A 578 -30.32 -15.63 10.64
CA THR A 578 -31.39 -15.84 9.66
C THR A 578 -32.18 -14.57 9.32
N THR A 579 -31.81 -13.39 9.84
CA THR A 579 -32.47 -12.15 9.40
C THR A 579 -32.15 -11.89 7.90
N PRO A 580 -33.09 -11.38 7.10
CA PRO A 580 -32.84 -11.13 5.69
C PRO A 580 -31.82 -9.99 5.51
N ALA A 581 -31.07 -10.02 4.41
CA ALA A 581 -30.22 -8.90 3.98
C ALA A 581 -31.08 -7.66 3.68
N PRO A 582 -30.52 -6.43 3.76
CA PRO A 582 -31.27 -5.20 3.53
C PRO A 582 -31.93 -5.17 2.15
N VAL A 583 -33.11 -4.61 2.00
CA VAL A 583 -33.84 -4.48 0.75
C VAL A 583 -33.56 -3.13 0.12
N ILE A 584 -33.01 -3.13 -1.10
CA ILE A 584 -32.87 -1.92 -1.91
C ILE A 584 -34.24 -1.54 -2.49
N LEU A 585 -34.71 -0.36 -2.14
CA LEU A 585 -36.00 0.21 -2.49
C LEU A 585 -35.82 1.48 -3.34
N ASN A 586 -36.86 1.83 -4.12
CA ASN A 586 -36.96 3.12 -4.80
C ASN A 586 -35.73 3.52 -5.64
N LEU A 587 -35.02 2.54 -6.23
CA LEU A 587 -33.86 2.80 -7.09
C LEU A 587 -34.28 3.59 -8.34
N GLN A 588 -33.75 4.79 -8.47
CA GLN A 588 -34.01 5.72 -9.58
C GLN A 588 -32.70 6.22 -10.18
N GLN A 589 -32.72 6.51 -11.47
CA GLN A 589 -31.61 7.11 -12.21
C GLN A 589 -32.08 8.36 -12.95
N VAL A 590 -31.24 9.39 -12.98
CA VAL A 590 -31.44 10.63 -13.74
C VAL A 590 -30.17 10.90 -14.53
N VAL A 591 -30.27 10.98 -15.85
CA VAL A 591 -29.14 11.27 -16.74
C VAL A 591 -29.29 12.67 -17.31
N THR A 592 -28.26 13.50 -17.17
CA THR A 592 -28.21 14.85 -17.73
C THR A 592 -26.86 15.07 -18.42
N GLY A 593 -26.83 15.10 -19.76
CA GLY A 593 -25.59 15.18 -20.52
C GLY A 593 -24.66 14.00 -20.23
N THR A 594 -23.51 14.29 -19.64
CA THR A 594 -22.47 13.32 -19.22
C THR A 594 -22.49 13.03 -17.73
N THR A 595 -23.60 13.33 -17.05
CA THR A 595 -23.77 13.14 -15.60
C THR A 595 -24.91 12.16 -15.33
N LEU A 596 -24.65 11.21 -14.45
CA LEU A 596 -25.63 10.28 -13.88
C LEU A 596 -25.84 10.61 -12.41
N THR A 597 -27.10 10.77 -11.99
CA THR A 597 -27.47 10.77 -10.58
C THR A 597 -28.32 9.56 -10.29
N ILE A 598 -27.94 8.76 -9.30
CA ILE A 598 -28.72 7.62 -8.82
C ILE A 598 -29.14 7.88 -7.38
N THR A 599 -30.39 7.53 -7.07
CA THR A 599 -30.94 7.57 -5.70
C THR A 599 -31.59 6.24 -5.37
N TRP A 600 -31.43 5.77 -4.15
CA TRP A 600 -32.14 4.60 -3.65
C TRP A 600 -32.38 4.72 -2.15
N GLU A 601 -33.25 3.87 -1.63
CA GLU A 601 -33.54 3.75 -0.21
C GLU A 601 -33.24 2.33 0.27
N THR A 602 -33.04 2.20 1.56
CA THR A 602 -32.94 0.93 2.27
C THR A 602 -33.86 0.98 3.49
N GLU A 603 -34.46 -0.15 3.85
CA GLU A 603 -35.36 -0.29 5.00
C GLU A 603 -34.62 -0.28 6.34
N THR A 604 -33.30 -0.52 6.32
CA THR A 604 -32.40 -0.35 7.45
C THR A 604 -31.24 0.57 7.07
N PRO A 605 -30.59 1.26 8.02
CA PRO A 605 -29.42 2.06 7.72
C PRO A 605 -28.29 1.20 7.12
N THR A 606 -27.80 1.57 5.94
CA THR A 606 -26.73 0.87 5.22
C THR A 606 -25.64 1.84 4.77
N ARG A 607 -24.45 1.32 4.49
CA ARG A 607 -23.44 1.98 3.65
C ARG A 607 -23.70 1.58 2.20
N GLY A 608 -23.59 2.54 1.28
CA GLY A 608 -24.16 2.42 -0.05
C GLY A 608 -23.23 2.86 -1.17
N GLN A 609 -22.98 1.98 -2.14
CA GLN A 609 -22.01 2.21 -3.22
C GLN A 609 -22.61 1.96 -4.61
N ILE A 610 -22.08 2.64 -5.63
CA ILE A 610 -22.45 2.44 -7.04
C ILE A 610 -21.21 2.06 -7.85
N TRP A 611 -21.40 1.08 -8.73
CA TRP A 611 -20.45 0.73 -9.77
C TRP A 611 -21.10 0.93 -11.12
N ILE A 612 -20.35 1.53 -12.03
CA ILE A 612 -20.77 1.77 -13.40
C ILE A 612 -19.68 1.31 -14.37
N ARG A 613 -20.08 0.69 -15.49
CA ARG A 613 -19.20 0.27 -16.59
C ARG A 613 -19.79 0.62 -17.96
N GLN A 614 -18.95 0.78 -18.97
CA GLN A 614 -19.39 0.91 -20.37
C GLN A 614 -19.86 -0.44 -20.94
N THR A 615 -20.79 -0.46 -21.89
CA THR A 615 -21.47 -1.68 -22.37
C THR A 615 -21.02 -2.17 -23.76
N MET A 616 -19.89 -1.71 -24.32
CA MET A 616 -19.51 -2.04 -25.70
C MET A 616 -18.80 -3.42 -25.86
N GLY A 617 -19.45 -4.31 -26.64
CA GLY A 617 -18.92 -5.42 -27.47
C GLY A 617 -17.64 -6.18 -27.09
N ALA A 618 -17.80 -7.51 -26.92
CA ALA A 618 -16.77 -8.57 -26.84
C ALA A 618 -15.56 -8.29 -25.92
N GLU A 619 -15.69 -8.78 -24.68
CA GLU A 619 -14.61 -9.34 -23.83
C GLU A 619 -13.47 -8.45 -23.31
N GLU A 620 -13.43 -7.14 -23.54
CA GLU A 620 -12.41 -6.28 -22.91
C GLU A 620 -12.98 -5.46 -21.75
N TRP A 621 -12.57 -5.83 -20.53
CA TRP A 621 -12.93 -5.18 -19.27
C TRP A 621 -12.19 -3.84 -19.13
N LEU A 622 -12.93 -2.72 -19.15
CA LEU A 622 -12.48 -1.46 -18.58
C LEU A 622 -12.95 -1.41 -17.12
N ASP A 623 -12.05 -1.06 -16.20
CA ASP A 623 -12.31 -1.03 -14.75
C ASP A 623 -13.58 -0.24 -14.43
N PRO A 624 -14.42 -0.71 -13.48
CA PRO A 624 -15.62 0.01 -13.09
C PRO A 624 -15.23 1.39 -12.53
N ILE A 625 -15.97 2.43 -12.92
CA ILE A 625 -15.91 3.69 -12.18
C ILE A 625 -16.66 3.40 -10.88
N VAL A 626 -15.90 3.33 -9.79
CA VAL A 626 -16.42 3.15 -8.45
C VAL A 626 -16.67 4.53 -7.84
N ALA A 627 -17.88 4.77 -7.34
CA ALA A 627 -18.18 5.99 -6.62
C ALA A 627 -19.07 5.68 -5.41
N ASP A 628 -18.68 6.19 -4.24
CA ASP A 628 -19.38 6.05 -2.96
C ASP A 628 -20.06 7.37 -2.58
N SER A 629 -21.24 7.27 -1.98
CA SER A 629 -22.02 8.41 -1.49
C SER A 629 -21.56 8.87 -0.10
N HIS A 630 -21.18 7.97 0.81
CA HIS A 630 -20.88 8.33 2.20
C HIS A 630 -19.99 7.27 2.89
N HIS A 631 -18.71 7.60 3.05
CA HIS A 631 -17.70 6.65 3.53
C HIS A 631 -17.91 6.17 4.98
N ASP A 632 -18.53 6.99 5.85
CA ASP A 632 -18.50 6.76 7.31
C ASP A 632 -19.88 6.59 8.00
N ASP A 633 -21.00 6.87 7.30
CA ASP A 633 -22.34 6.89 7.92
C ASP A 633 -23.31 5.85 7.34
N PHE A 634 -24.01 5.12 8.23
CA PHE A 634 -25.13 4.26 7.83
C PHE A 634 -26.41 5.10 7.66
N VAL A 635 -26.96 5.12 6.45
CA VAL A 635 -28.15 5.91 6.09
C VAL A 635 -29.20 5.06 5.39
N THR A 636 -30.46 5.48 5.42
CA THR A 636 -31.56 4.79 4.73
C THR A 636 -31.92 5.40 3.38
N SER A 637 -31.35 6.56 3.05
CA SER A 637 -31.58 7.27 1.79
C SER A 637 -30.23 7.65 1.22
N HIS A 638 -29.98 7.20 0.00
CA HIS A 638 -28.71 7.32 -0.67
C HIS A 638 -28.88 8.09 -1.97
N GLN A 639 -27.90 8.94 -2.26
CA GLN A 639 -27.80 9.66 -3.51
C GLN A 639 -26.34 9.75 -3.93
N LEU A 640 -26.07 9.46 -5.20
CA LEU A 640 -24.76 9.64 -5.78
C LEU A 640 -24.83 10.26 -7.16
N THR A 641 -23.91 11.17 -7.46
CA THR A 641 -23.77 11.82 -8.76
C THR A 641 -22.40 11.54 -9.37
N ILE A 642 -22.38 10.86 -10.51
CA ILE A 642 -21.20 10.56 -11.32
C ILE A 642 -21.17 11.53 -12.50
N SER A 643 -20.11 12.33 -12.61
CA SER A 643 -19.93 13.32 -13.67
C SER A 643 -18.84 12.90 -14.67
N ASN A 644 -18.71 13.64 -15.78
CA ASN A 644 -17.65 13.44 -16.79
C ASN A 644 -17.67 12.06 -17.50
N LEU A 645 -18.83 11.40 -17.58
CA LEU A 645 -18.98 10.20 -18.39
C LEU A 645 -18.79 10.53 -19.87
N LEU A 646 -18.33 9.57 -20.68
CA LEU A 646 -18.28 9.75 -22.13
C LEU A 646 -19.68 10.06 -22.67
N SER A 647 -19.80 11.01 -23.60
CA SER A 647 -21.06 11.30 -24.30
C SER A 647 -21.45 10.14 -25.21
N TYR A 648 -22.75 9.98 -25.44
CA TYR A 648 -23.30 9.00 -26.38
C TYR A 648 -22.78 7.57 -26.14
N THR A 649 -22.69 7.18 -24.87
CA THR A 649 -22.12 5.90 -24.45
C THR A 649 -23.12 5.19 -23.55
N THR A 650 -23.39 3.93 -23.85
CA THR A 650 -24.21 3.05 -23.00
C THR A 650 -23.38 2.54 -21.83
N TYR A 651 -23.96 2.65 -20.64
CA TYR A 651 -23.39 2.14 -19.40
C TYR A 651 -24.35 1.18 -18.72
N SER A 652 -23.80 0.25 -17.96
CA SER A 652 -24.50 -0.59 -16.99
C SER A 652 -24.04 -0.20 -15.58
N PHE A 653 -24.94 -0.28 -14.59
CA PHE A 653 -24.59 -0.05 -13.19
C PHE A 653 -25.30 -1.02 -12.23
N ARG A 654 -24.78 -1.11 -11.00
CA ARG A 654 -25.42 -1.74 -9.84
C ARG A 654 -25.22 -0.86 -8.61
N VAL A 655 -26.12 -0.97 -7.64
CA VAL A 655 -25.92 -0.44 -6.30
C VAL A 655 -25.79 -1.58 -5.29
N ALA A 656 -24.91 -1.42 -4.30
CA ALA A 656 -24.80 -2.34 -3.17
C ALA A 656 -25.08 -1.60 -1.86
N ALA A 657 -25.63 -2.33 -0.90
CA ALA A 657 -25.98 -1.85 0.43
C ALA A 657 -25.51 -2.84 1.50
N LEU A 658 -24.68 -2.37 2.44
CA LEU A 658 -24.19 -3.13 3.59
C LEU A 658 -24.78 -2.58 4.88
N ASP A 659 -25.48 -3.42 5.65
CA ASP A 659 -26.01 -3.03 6.96
C ASP A 659 -24.95 -3.15 8.08
N ALA A 660 -25.27 -2.63 9.26
CA ALA A 660 -24.41 -2.72 10.44
C ALA A 660 -24.22 -4.17 10.94
N GLN A 661 -25.05 -5.09 10.47
CA GLN A 661 -24.95 -6.53 10.74
C GLN A 661 -24.06 -7.25 9.72
N GLY A 662 -23.44 -6.52 8.79
CA GLY A 662 -22.54 -7.09 7.81
C GLY A 662 -23.25 -7.80 6.65
N LYS A 663 -24.55 -7.60 6.47
CA LYS A 663 -25.32 -8.20 5.38
C LYS A 663 -25.31 -7.29 4.17
N VAL A 664 -25.07 -7.90 3.02
CA VAL A 664 -24.94 -7.20 1.74
C VAL A 664 -26.14 -7.52 0.87
N SER A 665 -26.72 -6.50 0.25
CA SER A 665 -27.64 -6.63 -0.88
C SER A 665 -27.14 -5.88 -2.08
N ILE A 666 -27.36 -6.44 -3.27
CA ILE A 666 -26.90 -5.90 -4.54
C ILE A 666 -28.09 -5.83 -5.50
N SER A 667 -28.27 -4.68 -6.16
CA SER A 667 -29.38 -4.49 -7.08
C SER A 667 -29.22 -5.34 -8.35
N ALA A 668 -30.33 -5.50 -9.07
CA ALA A 668 -30.27 -5.90 -10.47
C ALA A 668 -29.45 -4.88 -11.30
N ILE A 669 -28.97 -5.30 -12.48
CA ILE A 669 -28.25 -4.42 -13.40
C ILE A 669 -29.21 -3.37 -13.96
N GLY A 670 -28.90 -2.10 -13.75
CA GLY A 670 -29.51 -0.99 -14.47
C GLY A 670 -28.68 -0.60 -15.70
N ILE A 671 -29.33 -0.05 -16.72
CA ILE A 671 -28.68 0.38 -17.98
C ILE A 671 -29.14 1.80 -18.31
N PHE A 672 -28.21 2.63 -18.79
CA PHE A 672 -28.52 3.96 -19.29
C PHE A 672 -27.56 4.39 -20.40
N GLU A 673 -27.89 5.47 -21.09
CA GLU A 673 -27.05 6.05 -22.14
C GLU A 673 -26.87 7.55 -21.87
N THR A 674 -25.65 8.04 -21.97
CA THR A 674 -25.33 9.47 -21.83
C THR A 674 -25.71 10.25 -23.08
N GLN A 675 -26.00 11.55 -22.92
CA GLN A 675 -26.40 12.42 -24.02
C GLN A 675 -25.21 13.23 -24.58
N LEU A 676 -25.38 13.82 -25.76
CA LEU A 676 -24.40 14.71 -26.37
C LEU A 676 -24.07 15.88 -25.41
N SER A 677 -22.79 16.04 -25.07
CA SER A 677 -22.32 17.27 -24.43
C SER A 677 -22.26 18.39 -25.49
N SER A 678 -22.53 19.64 -25.09
CA SER A 678 -22.42 20.76 -26.02
C SER A 678 -21.02 20.80 -26.65
N VAL A 679 -21.01 20.93 -27.98
CA VAL A 679 -19.89 20.80 -28.92
C VAL A 679 -18.63 21.52 -28.43
N PHE A 680 -17.72 20.82 -27.73
CA PHE A 680 -16.29 21.15 -27.56
C PHE A 680 -15.48 20.02 -26.90
N SER A 681 -16.11 19.03 -26.24
CA SER A 681 -15.39 17.94 -25.55
C SER A 681 -15.00 16.75 -26.45
N GLU A 682 -15.84 16.40 -27.43
CA GLU A 682 -15.67 15.23 -28.31
C GLU A 682 -14.44 15.34 -29.21
N THR A 683 -14.12 16.54 -29.68
CA THR A 683 -12.96 16.78 -30.55
C THR A 683 -11.64 16.53 -29.81
N LYS A 684 -11.57 16.74 -28.50
CA LYS A 684 -10.34 16.61 -27.69
C LYS A 684 -9.95 15.16 -27.43
N ASN A 685 -10.92 14.28 -27.20
CA ASN A 685 -10.67 12.87 -26.86
C ASN A 685 -10.45 12.01 -28.11
N THR A 686 -11.21 12.24 -29.18
CA THR A 686 -11.01 11.56 -30.47
C THR A 686 -9.71 11.99 -31.14
N LEU A 687 -9.33 13.28 -31.06
CA LEU A 687 -8.00 13.73 -31.50
C LEU A 687 -6.89 13.13 -30.64
N LYS A 688 -7.07 12.91 -29.33
CA LYS A 688 -6.07 12.22 -28.50
C LYS A 688 -5.87 10.77 -28.94
N SER A 689 -6.93 10.01 -29.21
CA SER A 689 -6.82 8.61 -29.66
C SER A 689 -6.23 8.48 -31.06
N VAL A 690 -6.61 9.37 -31.99
CA VAL A 690 -6.03 9.41 -33.34
C VAL A 690 -4.57 9.89 -33.30
N TYR A 691 -4.24 10.87 -32.46
CA TYR A 691 -2.85 11.35 -32.28
C TYR A 691 -1.97 10.31 -31.59
N ARG A 692 -2.53 9.51 -30.65
CA ARG A 692 -1.88 8.34 -30.04
C ARG A 692 -1.59 7.26 -31.08
N GLY A 693 -2.56 6.91 -31.93
CA GLY A 693 -2.39 5.94 -33.01
C GLY A 693 -1.39 6.37 -34.09
N VAL A 694 -1.39 7.66 -34.47
CA VAL A 694 -0.47 8.22 -35.48
C VAL A 694 0.97 8.30 -34.95
N ARG A 695 1.18 8.60 -33.66
CA ARG A 695 2.53 8.54 -33.06
C ARG A 695 3.10 7.12 -33.02
N CYS A 696 2.27 6.12 -32.69
CA CYS A 696 2.71 4.73 -32.67
C CYS A 696 3.00 4.17 -34.07
N TRP A 697 2.23 4.59 -35.10
CA TRP A 697 2.48 4.16 -36.47
C TRP A 697 3.77 4.72 -37.07
N LEU A 698 4.17 5.93 -36.66
CA LEU A 698 5.33 6.60 -37.23
C LEU A 698 6.68 6.23 -36.56
N ARG A 699 6.70 5.48 -35.44
CA ARG A 699 7.93 5.13 -34.67
C ARG A 699 8.94 6.31 -34.60
N VAL A 700 8.45 7.53 -34.39
CA VAL A 700 9.30 8.74 -34.44
C VAL A 700 9.76 9.09 -33.05
N ASP A 701 11.07 9.09 -32.86
CA ASP A 701 11.75 9.85 -31.82
C ASP A 701 11.51 11.36 -32.05
N ASN A 702 10.55 11.96 -31.34
CA ASN A 702 10.78 13.21 -30.60
C ASN A 702 9.53 13.78 -29.90
N PRO A 703 9.70 14.44 -28.73
CA PRO A 703 8.68 15.03 -27.90
C PRO A 703 8.38 16.46 -28.35
N LEU A 704 7.14 16.90 -28.15
CA LEU A 704 6.80 18.31 -28.14
C LEU A 704 5.78 18.55 -27.03
N LYS A 705 6.35 19.04 -25.91
CA LYS A 705 5.82 19.87 -24.83
C LYS A 705 4.68 19.34 -23.96
#